data_AF-A0A1V9ZM99-F1
#
_entry.id   AF-A0A1V9ZM99-F1
#
_cell.length_a   1.000
_cell.length_b   1.000
_cell.length_c   1.000
_cell.angle_alpha   90.00
_cell.angle_beta   90.00
_cell.angle_gamma   90.00
#
_symmetry.space_group_name_H-M   'P 1'
#
loop_
_entity.id
_entity.type
_entity.pdbx_description
1 polymer ?
#
loop_
_entity_poly.entity_id
_entity_poly.type
_entity_poly.pdbx_seq_one_letter_code
_entity_poly.pdbx_strand_id
1 'polypeptide(L)'
;MLPETVELHAFDFYGYEAKGLFASNDMEEGAIVWYWDKATEPLETFTRQEIMIHEDCQKLTNFSYMVGDDTFASTLEPEKDACWYMNHSCDPNCWFDGNDQIVTKRPVKKGEQLCYDYACTESESSLHAGLVCQCGSINCRGKLKFDDWRNPKFIQANHGHLTDFIMKKYAENSWYDSRMELRYKTKTSLGLFCRQDTDCKIYAGETVLVFSGKIVHINEFLEPGAMTSRDYEMSLQIHKDLWQIPAWKETGDKIETSDYINHSCDPTCGMLDSVTVVAIRDISPGDEITIDYCMVNDGCNDQPSDNFLCNCGSFNCRREITTLDWQLPELQSRLGQYFAPFVKHLIENSPFADLVEMKAYRVMWCICRPFIEWFIVSKDFQRKVPQIATSERFGIATPPGKLCTWNTNVKKSTIDAFVLAKDKVVVWIHGASVGECLSALPLIQKLTQAPESCMTQHKVLLTTTTPSARALLQERLKSNPYAHCIFAPLDHAKYVQRFLSTWQPRAALWIESELWPNMITEASKTKIPMGLVNGRISTRSFYRWNSWYGRRLARHLVSQFSALTLCQSLEDLCRFQALGATSARFVGDLKFLSSKPAIDENTLKALKQTIQGRLVWVAVSTHEGEEDICVAAHTQILENDSNALLILIPRHPHRCKALAANFAATFPTKDAIGLRSRDTIPSPNTRVFIVDTIGETQLYFEAVSVVFVGGSLVDVGGHNILEPLRSGCTVLHGPYMSNFVSILSSLSTTSSTVIPVDEAHLSSKLTKQLKSQEIHRLVEDGTVPIQQAIWSEVDKFCHRIG
;
A
#
# COMPACT_ATOMS: atom_id res chain seq x y z
N MET A 1 45.03 -7.42 29.91
CA MET A 1 46.21 -7.88 30.71
C MET A 1 47.05 -6.71 31.25
N LEU A 2 47.44 -6.76 32.53
CA LEU A 2 48.32 -5.75 33.15
C LEU A 2 49.78 -6.23 33.27
N PRO A 3 50.77 -5.41 32.86
CA PRO A 3 52.18 -5.69 33.13
C PRO A 3 52.53 -5.55 34.62
N GLU A 4 53.63 -6.16 35.08
CA GLU A 4 54.15 -6.05 36.46
C GLU A 4 54.52 -4.60 36.87
N THR A 5 54.53 -3.67 35.91
CA THR A 5 54.88 -2.26 36.09
C THR A 5 53.70 -1.38 36.54
N VAL A 6 52.51 -1.95 36.73
CA VAL A 6 51.28 -1.22 37.07
C VAL A 6 50.60 -1.84 38.29
N GLU A 7 50.05 -1.00 39.17
CA GLU A 7 49.33 -1.43 40.37
C GLU A 7 48.06 -0.59 40.60
N LEU A 8 47.04 -1.21 41.19
CA LEU A 8 45.76 -0.56 41.53
C LEU A 8 45.81 0.00 42.95
N HIS A 9 45.55 1.29 43.12
CA HIS A 9 45.45 1.92 44.44
C HIS A 9 44.09 2.57 44.67
N ALA A 10 43.63 2.53 45.92
CA ALA A 10 42.59 3.42 46.39
C ALA A 10 43.20 4.82 46.68
N PHE A 11 42.50 5.88 46.31
CA PHE A 11 42.91 7.25 46.56
C PHE A 11 41.69 8.13 46.83
N ASP A 12 41.89 9.19 47.61
CA ASP A 12 40.85 10.19 47.85
C ASP A 12 40.79 11.20 46.71
N PHE A 13 39.64 11.29 46.06
CA PHE A 13 39.38 12.27 45.02
C PHE A 13 38.18 13.12 45.42
N TYR A 14 38.42 14.38 45.78
CA TYR A 14 37.39 15.33 46.26
C TYR A 14 36.49 14.79 47.39
N GLY A 15 37.05 13.98 48.29
CA GLY A 15 36.32 13.39 49.43
C GLY A 15 35.56 12.12 49.10
N TYR A 16 35.78 11.54 47.92
CA TYR A 16 35.29 10.21 47.54
C TYR A 16 36.45 9.22 47.48
N GLU A 17 36.24 8.02 47.99
CA GLU A 17 37.18 6.91 47.85
C GLU A 17 37.10 6.38 46.41
N ALA A 18 38.12 6.66 45.63
CA ALA A 18 38.24 6.26 44.22
C ALA A 18 39.32 5.19 44.05
N LYS A 19 39.32 4.50 42.90
CA LYS A 19 40.39 3.58 42.51
C LYS A 19 41.03 4.04 41.22
N GLY A 20 42.34 3.85 41.12
CA GLY A 20 43.13 4.27 39.97
C GLY A 20 44.30 3.35 39.71
N LEU A 21 44.76 3.32 38.47
CA LEU A 21 46.02 2.68 38.08
C LEU A 21 47.20 3.61 38.35
N PHE A 22 48.27 3.09 38.94
CA PHE A 22 49.50 3.83 39.22
C PHE A 22 50.71 3.03 38.76
N ALA A 23 51.79 3.73 38.42
CA ALA A 23 53.05 3.10 38.05
C ALA A 23 53.74 2.50 39.29
N SER A 24 54.03 1.18 39.27
CA SER A 24 54.75 0.50 40.36
C SER A 24 56.26 0.78 40.35
N ASN A 25 56.79 1.22 39.20
CA ASN A 25 58.18 1.58 38.92
C ASN A 25 58.26 2.82 38.00
N ASP A 26 59.45 3.40 37.83
CA ASP A 26 59.68 4.40 36.78
C ASP A 26 59.52 3.75 35.40
N MET A 27 58.77 4.41 34.51
CA MET A 27 58.47 3.96 33.15
C MET A 27 59.01 4.98 32.14
N GLU A 28 59.70 4.49 31.11
CA GLU A 28 60.13 5.31 29.96
C GLU A 28 58.93 5.67 29.06
N GLU A 29 59.12 6.59 28.13
CA GLU A 29 58.14 6.89 27.08
C GLU A 29 57.93 5.66 26.15
N GLY A 30 56.67 5.39 25.78
CA GLY A 30 56.30 4.23 24.96
C GLY A 30 56.26 2.90 25.71
N ALA A 31 56.42 2.90 27.04
CA ALA A 31 56.28 1.70 27.85
C ALA A 31 54.82 1.22 27.86
N ILE A 32 54.61 -0.09 27.69
CA ILE A 32 53.27 -0.69 27.69
C ILE A 32 52.68 -0.62 29.09
N VAL A 33 51.47 -0.08 29.18
CA VAL A 33 50.67 0.06 30.41
C VAL A 33 49.55 -0.99 30.44
N TRP A 34 49.00 -1.30 29.26
CA TRP A 34 47.98 -2.32 29.09
C TRP A 34 48.00 -2.82 27.65
N TYR A 35 47.61 -4.08 27.46
CA TYR A 35 47.32 -4.63 26.14
C TYR A 35 46.15 -5.63 26.21
N TRP A 36 45.41 -5.71 25.10
CA TRP A 36 44.28 -6.61 24.92
C TRP A 36 44.74 -7.94 24.35
N ASP A 37 44.53 -9.03 25.11
CA ASP A 37 44.70 -10.39 24.62
C ASP A 37 43.34 -10.99 24.25
N LYS A 38 43.03 -10.96 22.95
CA LYS A 38 41.78 -11.48 22.37
C LYS A 38 41.56 -12.98 22.65
N ALA A 39 42.60 -13.74 23.01
CA ALA A 39 42.48 -15.16 23.31
C ALA A 39 42.00 -15.44 24.74
N THR A 40 42.17 -14.49 25.67
CA THR A 40 41.90 -14.69 27.10
C THR A 40 40.79 -13.78 27.66
N GLU A 41 40.43 -12.71 26.95
CA GLU A 41 39.42 -11.73 27.39
C GLU A 41 38.34 -11.57 26.30
N PRO A 42 37.26 -12.39 26.29
CA PRO A 42 36.12 -12.15 25.43
C PRO A 42 35.38 -10.90 25.94
N LEU A 43 35.44 -9.81 25.17
CA LEU A 43 34.61 -8.63 25.44
C LEU A 43 33.18 -8.90 24.99
N GLU A 44 32.24 -8.63 25.88
CA GLU A 44 30.83 -8.59 25.53
C GLU A 44 30.51 -7.19 25.00
N THR A 45 29.75 -7.13 23.92
CA THR A 45 29.29 -5.87 23.34
C THR A 45 27.83 -5.65 23.66
N PHE A 46 27.50 -4.47 24.16
CA PHE A 46 26.16 -4.06 24.52
C PHE A 46 25.78 -2.80 23.74
N THR A 47 24.51 -2.67 23.41
CA THR A 47 23.91 -1.38 23.03
C THR A 47 23.62 -0.56 24.29
N ARG A 48 23.44 0.76 24.16
CA ARG A 48 23.01 1.61 25.29
C ARG A 48 21.73 1.08 25.94
N GLN A 49 20.76 0.68 25.13
CA GLN A 49 19.49 0.17 25.65
C GLN A 49 19.69 -1.10 26.50
N GLU A 50 20.54 -2.02 26.04
CA GLU A 50 20.87 -3.25 26.78
C GLU A 50 21.54 -2.93 28.11
N ILE A 51 22.50 -1.99 28.13
CA ILE A 51 23.13 -1.51 29.36
C ILE A 51 22.09 -0.94 30.32
N MET A 52 21.20 -0.07 29.85
CA MET A 52 20.23 0.63 30.71
C MET A 52 19.20 -0.31 31.35
N ILE A 53 18.89 -1.45 30.74
CA ILE A 53 17.96 -2.45 31.29
C ILE A 53 18.66 -3.59 32.06
N HIS A 54 19.98 -3.66 32.00
CA HIS A 54 20.77 -4.68 32.68
C HIS A 54 20.71 -4.50 34.21
N GLU A 55 20.79 -5.59 34.97
CA GLU A 55 20.80 -5.52 36.44
C GLU A 55 22.00 -4.74 36.98
N ASP A 56 23.15 -4.88 36.31
CA ASP A 56 24.40 -4.16 36.58
C ASP A 56 24.54 -2.86 35.75
N CYS A 57 23.45 -2.17 35.40
CA CYS A 57 23.50 -1.00 34.50
C CYS A 57 24.50 0.07 34.94
N GLN A 58 24.58 0.39 36.23
CA GLN A 58 25.51 1.39 36.76
C GLN A 58 26.97 0.97 36.57
N LYS A 59 27.26 -0.32 36.76
CA LYS A 59 28.59 -0.90 36.58
C LYS A 59 28.96 -0.89 35.09
N LEU A 60 28.09 -1.36 34.21
CA LEU A 60 28.32 -1.33 32.77
C LEU A 60 28.44 0.11 32.22
N THR A 61 27.70 1.07 32.78
CA THR A 61 27.80 2.49 32.41
C THR A 61 29.17 3.06 32.73
N ASN A 62 29.73 2.72 33.90
CA ASN A 62 31.01 3.27 34.36
C ASN A 62 32.24 2.58 33.78
N PHE A 63 32.09 1.32 33.34
CA PHE A 63 33.20 0.46 32.91
C PHE A 63 32.97 -0.08 31.51
N SER A 64 32.40 0.71 30.60
CA SER A 64 32.34 0.37 29.19
C SER A 64 32.94 1.48 28.35
N TYR A 65 33.52 1.12 27.21
CA TYR A 65 34.03 2.08 26.23
C TYR A 65 33.40 1.83 24.87
N MET A 66 33.34 2.88 24.06
CA MET A 66 32.75 2.80 22.73
C MET A 66 33.65 2.02 21.77
N VAL A 67 33.05 1.07 21.05
CA VAL A 67 33.65 0.37 19.90
C VAL A 67 32.86 0.59 18.60
N GLY A 68 31.75 1.32 18.69
CA GLY A 68 30.87 1.73 17.60
C GLY A 68 29.83 2.74 18.07
N ASP A 69 28.98 3.21 17.16
CA ASP A 69 28.09 4.36 17.38
C ASP A 69 27.06 4.21 18.51
N ASP A 70 26.58 2.99 18.72
CA ASP A 70 25.76 2.56 19.86
C ASP A 70 26.21 1.17 20.30
N THR A 71 27.53 0.98 20.39
CA THR A 71 28.12 -0.31 20.76
C THR A 71 29.25 -0.09 21.75
N PHE A 72 29.06 -0.66 22.93
CA PHE A 72 29.91 -0.49 24.09
C PHE A 72 30.49 -1.85 24.45
N ALA A 73 31.82 -1.93 24.51
CA ALA A 73 32.50 -3.13 24.96
C ALA A 73 32.71 -3.06 26.47
N SER A 74 32.44 -4.17 27.16
CA SER A 74 32.72 -4.33 28.59
C SER A 74 32.91 -5.81 28.94
N THR A 75 33.34 -6.07 30.17
CA THR A 75 33.30 -7.40 30.80
C THR A 75 32.23 -7.40 31.89
N LEU A 76 31.67 -8.57 32.22
CA LEU A 76 30.70 -8.67 33.31
C LEU A 76 31.37 -8.58 34.70
N GLU A 77 32.70 -8.67 34.80
CA GLU A 77 33.46 -8.59 36.06
C GLU A 77 34.64 -7.58 35.98
N PRO A 78 34.43 -6.30 35.62
CA PRO A 78 35.45 -5.26 35.48
C PRO A 78 36.29 -5.07 36.75
N GLU A 79 35.74 -5.34 37.92
CA GLU A 79 36.47 -5.33 39.20
C GLU A 79 37.63 -6.33 39.25
N LYS A 80 37.63 -7.37 38.42
CA LYS A 80 38.71 -8.36 38.32
C LYS A 80 39.81 -7.94 37.36
N ASP A 81 39.57 -6.94 36.52
CA ASP A 81 40.52 -6.43 35.57
C ASP A 81 40.84 -4.97 35.87
N ALA A 82 42.02 -4.74 36.43
CA ALA A 82 42.39 -3.43 36.92
C ALA A 82 42.53 -2.37 35.79
N CYS A 83 42.54 -2.78 34.50
CA CYS A 83 42.54 -1.84 33.38
C CYS A 83 41.33 -0.89 33.34
N TRP A 84 40.18 -1.36 33.86
CA TRP A 84 38.93 -0.59 33.93
C TRP A 84 38.94 0.55 34.95
N TYR A 85 40.01 0.67 35.75
CA TYR A 85 40.20 1.77 36.70
C TYR A 85 41.19 2.83 36.20
N MET A 86 41.50 2.85 34.90
CA MET A 86 42.29 3.93 34.32
C MET A 86 41.44 5.18 34.15
N ASN A 87 41.78 6.25 34.88
CA ASN A 87 40.94 7.45 34.96
C ASN A 87 41.25 8.48 33.86
N HIS A 88 40.31 9.40 33.67
CA HIS A 88 40.45 10.52 32.75
C HIS A 88 41.44 11.60 33.25
N SER A 89 42.27 12.13 32.35
CA SER A 89 42.94 13.43 32.51
C SER A 89 42.87 14.25 31.22
N CYS A 90 42.67 15.57 31.34
CA CYS A 90 42.80 16.52 30.21
C CYS A 90 44.28 16.81 29.85
N ASP A 91 45.22 16.37 30.67
CA ASP A 91 46.66 16.34 30.35
C ASP A 91 47.20 14.95 30.73
N PRO A 92 46.92 13.94 29.88
CA PRO A 92 47.22 12.55 30.20
C PRO A 92 48.71 12.21 30.07
N ASN A 93 49.15 11.20 30.82
CA ASN A 93 50.49 10.63 30.70
C ASN A 93 50.50 9.29 29.95
N CYS A 94 49.33 8.78 29.54
CA CYS A 94 49.16 7.58 28.73
C CYS A 94 48.27 7.88 27.51
N TRP A 95 48.39 7.06 26.47
CA TRP A 95 47.53 7.10 25.29
C TRP A 95 47.34 5.71 24.67
N PHE A 96 46.40 5.60 23.74
CA PHE A 96 46.25 4.41 22.90
C PHE A 96 47.33 4.39 21.82
N ASP A 97 47.82 3.20 21.54
CA ASP A 97 48.66 2.89 20.39
C ASP A 97 47.99 1.76 19.60
N GLY A 98 47.32 2.12 18.50
CA GLY A 98 46.34 1.25 17.84
C GLY A 98 45.09 1.00 18.70
N ASN A 99 44.42 -0.15 18.49
CA ASN A 99 43.20 -0.52 19.22
C ASN A 99 43.43 -1.54 20.36
N ASP A 100 44.65 -2.09 20.45
CA ASP A 100 44.92 -3.26 21.28
C ASP A 100 45.91 -2.97 22.42
N GLN A 101 46.45 -1.75 22.55
CA GLN A 101 47.38 -1.41 23.63
C GLN A 101 47.35 0.07 24.03
N ILE A 102 47.79 0.31 25.27
CA ILE A 102 47.94 1.63 25.88
C ILE A 102 49.37 1.75 26.37
N VAL A 103 50.03 2.85 26.01
CA VAL A 103 51.44 3.10 26.33
C VAL A 103 51.60 4.47 26.98
N THR A 104 52.73 4.67 27.65
CA THR A 104 53.09 5.97 28.24
C THR A 104 53.40 6.99 27.15
N LYS A 105 52.83 8.20 27.28
CA LYS A 105 53.03 9.36 26.40
C LYS A 105 54.33 10.13 26.70
N ARG A 106 54.85 9.95 27.90
CA ARG A 106 56.06 10.58 28.43
C ARG A 106 56.65 9.65 29.49
N PRO A 107 57.88 9.89 29.98
CA PRO A 107 58.35 9.22 31.18
C PRO A 107 57.40 9.44 32.36
N VAL A 108 57.08 8.36 33.09
CA VAL A 108 56.17 8.35 34.25
C VAL A 108 56.94 7.85 35.47
N LYS A 109 56.88 8.59 36.59
CA LYS A 109 57.53 8.18 37.83
C LYS A 109 56.71 7.18 38.62
N LYS A 110 57.39 6.35 39.39
CA LYS A 110 56.77 5.46 40.38
C LYS A 110 55.80 6.25 41.26
N GLY A 111 54.57 5.75 41.38
CA GLY A 111 53.49 6.35 42.17
C GLY A 111 52.71 7.47 41.46
N GLU A 112 53.03 7.81 40.21
CA GLU A 112 52.13 8.65 39.39
C GLU A 112 50.91 7.84 38.93
N GLN A 113 49.74 8.48 38.93
CA GLN A 113 48.51 7.89 38.37
C GLN A 113 48.60 7.85 36.85
N LEU A 114 48.22 6.73 36.27
CA LEU A 114 48.17 6.50 34.83
C LEU A 114 46.79 6.91 34.32
N CYS A 115 46.75 7.89 33.44
CA CYS A 115 45.52 8.49 32.92
C CYS A 115 45.59 8.71 31.41
N TYR A 116 44.45 8.62 30.73
CA TYR A 116 44.30 8.98 29.32
C TYR A 116 43.14 9.97 29.11
N ASP A 117 43.09 10.59 27.94
CA ASP A 117 41.97 11.45 27.57
C ASP A 117 40.85 10.61 26.95
N TYR A 118 39.68 10.53 27.60
CA TYR A 118 38.55 9.73 27.11
C TYR A 118 38.00 10.25 25.78
N ALA A 119 38.20 11.54 25.45
CA ALA A 119 37.83 12.08 24.14
C ALA A 119 38.65 11.50 22.98
N CYS A 120 39.75 10.79 23.27
CA CYS A 120 40.51 10.07 22.26
C CYS A 120 39.90 8.70 21.87
N THR A 121 38.92 8.23 22.64
CA THR A 121 38.29 6.91 22.48
C THR A 121 36.78 6.97 22.28
N GLU A 122 36.13 8.06 22.69
CA GLU A 122 34.67 8.17 22.77
C GLU A 122 34.13 9.39 22.01
N SER A 123 32.87 9.28 21.56
CA SER A 123 32.16 10.33 20.82
C SER A 123 30.98 10.88 21.62
N GLU A 124 30.20 11.79 21.05
CA GLU A 124 29.00 12.36 21.66
C GLU A 124 27.94 11.31 22.07
N SER A 125 27.95 10.10 21.51
CA SER A 125 27.09 8.98 21.95
C SER A 125 27.57 8.31 23.25
N SER A 126 28.67 8.79 23.85
CA SER A 126 29.23 8.24 25.09
C SER A 126 28.23 8.21 26.24
N LEU A 127 28.32 7.18 27.09
CA LEU A 127 27.59 7.11 28.36
C LEU A 127 28.14 8.08 29.42
N HIS A 128 29.38 8.53 29.23
CA HIS A 128 30.08 9.49 30.08
C HIS A 128 29.90 10.94 29.59
N ALA A 129 29.21 11.13 28.47
CA ALA A 129 29.01 12.46 27.91
C ALA A 129 28.30 13.38 28.90
N GLY A 130 28.85 14.58 29.07
CA GLY A 130 28.39 15.55 30.06
C GLY A 130 29.00 15.40 31.45
N LEU A 131 29.91 14.45 31.69
CA LEU A 131 30.61 14.28 32.96
C LEU A 131 31.42 15.54 33.33
N VAL A 132 31.27 15.98 34.58
CA VAL A 132 32.06 17.09 35.13
C VAL A 132 33.48 16.61 35.38
N CYS A 133 34.44 17.17 34.64
CA CYS A 133 35.85 16.85 34.77
C CYS A 133 36.46 17.67 35.90
N GLN A 134 37.12 16.98 36.84
CA GLN A 134 37.85 17.57 37.94
C GLN A 134 39.30 17.08 38.00
N CYS A 135 39.89 16.70 36.86
CA CYS A 135 41.21 16.04 36.80
C CYS A 135 42.39 16.87 37.37
N GLY A 136 42.18 18.13 37.76
CA GLY A 136 43.20 18.99 38.37
C GLY A 136 44.26 19.52 37.39
N SER A 137 44.23 19.11 36.11
CA SER A 137 45.10 19.66 35.08
C SER A 137 44.86 21.16 34.86
N ILE A 138 45.92 21.91 34.54
CA ILE A 138 45.83 23.31 34.12
C ILE A 138 44.99 23.49 32.85
N ASN A 139 44.89 22.43 32.03
CA ASN A 139 44.11 22.38 30.80
C ASN A 139 42.75 21.67 30.99
N CYS A 140 42.25 21.58 32.22
CA CYS A 140 40.98 20.91 32.52
C CYS A 140 39.81 21.56 31.75
N ARG A 141 39.03 20.73 31.04
CA ARG A 141 37.84 21.16 30.26
C ARG A 141 36.60 21.45 31.10
N GLY A 142 36.57 21.04 32.37
CA GLY A 142 35.43 21.23 33.28
C GLY A 142 34.21 20.34 33.01
N LYS A 143 33.77 20.18 31.76
CA LYS A 143 32.71 19.24 31.34
C LYS A 143 33.14 18.52 30.06
N LEU A 144 33.12 17.20 30.04
CA LEU A 144 33.45 16.40 28.86
C LEU A 144 32.22 16.31 27.95
N LYS A 145 32.34 16.74 26.70
CA LYS A 145 31.22 16.70 25.73
C LYS A 145 31.40 15.66 24.63
N PHE A 146 32.62 15.17 24.45
CA PHE A 146 33.03 14.12 23.49
C PHE A 146 32.75 14.44 22.02
N ASP A 147 32.57 15.71 21.67
CA ASP A 147 32.55 16.21 20.30
C ASP A 147 33.88 16.83 19.87
N ASP A 148 34.92 16.73 20.71
CA ASP A 148 36.28 17.27 20.47
C ASP A 148 36.91 16.71 19.19
N TRP A 149 36.53 15.49 18.77
CA TRP A 149 36.99 14.91 17.51
C TRP A 149 36.61 15.74 16.28
N ARG A 150 35.59 16.60 16.36
CA ARG A 150 35.23 17.54 15.29
C ARG A 150 36.22 18.69 15.15
N ASN A 151 37.06 18.94 16.16
CA ASN A 151 38.04 20.02 16.16
C ASN A 151 39.34 19.56 15.47
N PRO A 152 39.72 20.14 14.32
CA PRO A 152 40.93 19.74 13.61
C PRO A 152 42.21 19.89 14.45
N LYS A 153 42.26 20.85 15.37
CA LYS A 153 43.42 21.03 16.27
C LYS A 153 43.53 19.90 17.28
N PHE A 154 42.40 19.40 17.78
CA PHE A 154 42.40 18.25 18.71
C PHE A 154 42.87 16.99 17.99
N ILE A 155 42.36 16.75 16.78
CA ILE A 155 42.79 15.62 15.95
C ILE A 155 44.28 15.73 15.62
N GLN A 156 44.75 16.90 15.20
CA GLN A 156 46.17 17.11 14.89
C GLN A 156 47.07 16.90 16.12
N ALA A 157 46.66 17.38 17.29
CA ALA A 157 47.43 17.25 18.53
C ALA A 157 47.52 15.82 19.06
N ASN A 158 46.55 14.97 18.71
CA ASN A 158 46.46 13.57 19.16
C ASN A 158 46.59 12.56 18.00
N HIS A 159 47.07 12.99 16.83
CA HIS A 159 47.16 12.13 15.65
C HIS A 159 48.07 10.92 15.93
N GLY A 160 47.58 9.72 15.61
CA GLY A 160 48.26 8.45 15.95
C GLY A 160 47.98 7.92 17.35
N HIS A 161 47.21 8.66 18.16
CA HIS A 161 46.85 8.34 19.54
C HIS A 161 45.34 8.36 19.78
N LEU A 162 44.57 8.31 18.69
CA LEU A 162 43.12 8.22 18.64
C LEU A 162 42.75 6.81 18.18
N THR A 163 41.63 6.28 18.68
CA THR A 163 41.16 4.97 18.21
C THR A 163 40.71 5.03 16.75
N ASP A 164 40.69 3.87 16.08
CA ASP A 164 40.16 3.76 14.72
C ASP A 164 38.71 4.25 14.63
N PHE A 165 37.94 4.11 15.70
CA PHE A 165 36.56 4.59 15.78
C PHE A 165 36.49 6.11 15.64
N ILE A 166 37.29 6.86 16.40
CA ILE A 166 37.32 8.33 16.33
C ILE A 166 37.83 8.82 14.98
N MET A 167 38.87 8.16 14.43
CA MET A 167 39.38 8.51 13.10
C MET A 167 38.37 8.20 11.98
N LYS A 168 37.50 7.20 12.16
CA LYS A 168 36.36 6.95 11.25
C LYS A 168 35.32 8.06 11.36
N LYS A 169 34.94 8.47 12.57
CA LYS A 169 34.00 9.58 12.80
C LYS A 169 34.48 10.89 12.19
N TYR A 170 35.75 11.24 12.39
CA TYR A 170 36.34 12.45 11.81
C TYR A 170 36.36 12.45 10.27
N ALA A 171 36.30 11.28 9.64
CA ALA A 171 36.28 11.16 8.18
C ALA A 171 34.88 11.27 7.57
N GLU A 172 33.82 11.42 8.37
CA GLU A 172 32.48 11.69 7.87
C GLU A 172 32.41 13.07 7.20
N ASN A 173 31.78 13.13 6.02
CA ASN A 173 31.72 14.38 5.26
C ASN A 173 30.54 15.25 5.69
N SER A 174 29.42 14.61 6.02
CA SER A 174 28.18 15.28 6.42
C SER A 174 28.33 15.87 7.83
N TRP A 175 27.73 17.04 8.06
CA TRP A 175 27.70 17.67 9.37
C TRP A 175 26.38 17.34 10.07
N TYR A 176 26.43 17.10 11.38
CA TYR A 176 25.24 17.00 12.24
C TYR A 176 25.52 17.60 13.61
N ASP A 177 24.46 18.05 14.29
CA ASP A 177 24.53 18.72 15.58
C ASP A 177 25.04 17.77 16.68
N SER A 178 25.99 18.21 17.53
CA SER A 178 26.59 17.37 18.57
C SER A 178 25.67 17.05 19.75
N ARG A 179 24.48 17.65 19.78
CA ARG A 179 23.37 17.26 20.67
C ARG A 179 22.64 16.02 20.16
N MET A 180 23.03 15.45 19.02
CA MET A 180 22.47 14.21 18.49
C MET A 180 23.39 13.02 18.73
N GLU A 181 22.81 11.83 18.80
CA GLU A 181 23.50 10.56 18.90
C GLU A 181 22.81 9.51 18.02
N LEU A 182 23.57 8.50 17.59
CA LEU A 182 23.01 7.30 16.98
C LEU A 182 22.61 6.31 18.06
N ARG A 183 21.46 5.65 17.87
CA ARG A 183 20.99 4.61 18.78
C ARG A 183 20.21 3.54 18.05
N TYR A 184 20.33 2.30 18.50
CA TYR A 184 19.47 1.21 18.06
C TYR A 184 18.04 1.46 18.53
N LYS A 185 17.13 1.55 17.56
CA LYS A 185 15.68 1.57 17.79
C LYS A 185 15.13 0.16 17.96
N THR A 186 15.74 -0.80 17.25
CA THR A 186 15.50 -2.24 17.38
C THR A 186 16.84 -2.96 17.21
N LYS A 187 16.90 -4.29 17.45
CA LYS A 187 18.12 -5.10 17.28
C LYS A 187 18.79 -5.00 15.89
N THR A 188 18.09 -4.47 14.88
CA THR A 188 18.58 -4.42 13.48
C THR A 188 18.44 -3.04 12.84
N SER A 189 17.93 -2.04 13.55
CA SER A 189 17.67 -0.71 12.98
C SER A 189 18.19 0.38 13.91
N LEU A 190 19.07 1.21 13.36
CA LEU A 190 19.57 2.44 13.96
C LEU A 190 18.63 3.62 13.64
N GLY A 191 18.70 4.64 14.47
CA GLY A 191 18.11 5.94 14.23
C GLY A 191 18.93 7.04 14.88
N LEU A 192 18.75 8.26 14.40
CA LEU A 192 19.30 9.46 15.02
C LEU A 192 18.37 9.96 16.12
N PHE A 193 18.92 10.31 17.27
CA PHE A 193 18.16 10.80 18.43
C PHE A 193 18.79 12.05 19.00
N CYS A 194 17.97 12.93 19.57
CA CYS A 194 18.44 13.96 20.47
C CYS A 194 18.99 13.29 21.73
N ARG A 195 20.21 13.64 22.14
CA ARG A 195 20.86 13.09 23.33
C ARG A 195 20.00 13.30 24.57
N GLN A 196 20.07 12.35 25.51
CA GLN A 196 19.25 12.36 26.72
C GLN A 196 19.74 13.36 27.80
N ASP A 197 20.83 14.07 27.57
CA ASP A 197 21.33 15.09 28.48
C ASP A 197 20.32 16.25 28.64
N THR A 198 20.19 16.77 29.85
CA THR A 198 19.20 17.81 30.19
C THR A 198 19.42 19.13 29.45
N ASP A 199 20.64 19.40 28.95
CA ASP A 199 21.01 20.58 28.19
C ASP A 199 21.04 20.37 26.65
N CYS A 200 20.61 19.22 26.14
CA CYS A 200 20.69 18.89 24.71
C CYS A 200 19.42 19.20 23.90
N LYS A 201 18.44 19.91 24.46
CA LYS A 201 17.24 20.31 23.71
C LYS A 201 17.61 21.08 22.42
N ILE A 202 16.99 20.71 21.30
CA ILE A 202 17.13 21.40 20.01
C ILE A 202 15.87 22.23 19.78
N TYR A 203 16.04 23.51 19.45
CA TYR A 203 14.92 24.44 19.27
C TYR A 203 14.42 24.45 17.83
N ALA A 204 13.12 24.73 17.66
CA ALA A 204 12.54 24.91 16.33
C ALA A 204 13.33 25.93 15.49
N GLY A 205 13.64 25.56 14.24
CA GLY A 205 14.41 26.38 13.29
C GLY A 205 15.92 26.20 13.36
N GLU A 206 16.46 25.51 14.37
CA GLU A 206 17.89 25.18 14.41
C GLU A 206 18.26 24.17 13.32
N THR A 207 19.48 24.29 12.80
CA THR A 207 20.03 23.32 11.84
C THR A 207 20.47 22.08 12.58
N VAL A 208 20.04 20.93 12.08
CA VAL A 208 20.22 19.62 12.73
C VAL A 208 21.24 18.79 11.96
N LEU A 209 21.21 18.88 10.63
CA LEU A 209 22.05 18.08 9.75
C LEU A 209 22.27 18.81 8.42
N VAL A 210 23.45 18.65 7.83
CA VAL A 210 23.80 19.12 6.49
C VAL A 210 24.45 17.96 5.74
N PHE A 211 23.78 17.49 4.68
CA PHE A 211 24.30 16.43 3.83
C PHE A 211 25.45 16.94 2.97
N SER A 212 26.57 16.21 2.97
CA SER A 212 27.71 16.46 2.08
C SER A 212 27.76 15.40 0.98
N GLY A 213 28.48 15.66 -0.11
CA GLY A 213 28.58 14.70 -1.20
C GLY A 213 28.93 15.29 -2.56
N LYS A 214 29.07 14.41 -3.55
CA LYS A 214 29.32 14.78 -4.95
C LYS A 214 27.98 15.02 -5.65
N ILE A 215 27.91 16.09 -6.44
CA ILE A 215 26.79 16.32 -7.35
C ILE A 215 27.06 15.61 -8.67
N VAL A 216 26.12 14.79 -9.11
CA VAL A 216 26.14 14.04 -10.37
C VAL A 216 24.90 14.36 -11.20
N HIS A 217 25.04 14.33 -12.51
CA HIS A 217 23.92 14.52 -13.44
C HIS A 217 23.13 13.22 -13.60
N ILE A 218 21.81 13.29 -13.82
CA ILE A 218 20.93 12.11 -13.92
C ILE A 218 21.40 11.06 -14.94
N ASN A 219 21.95 11.50 -16.07
CA ASN A 219 22.50 10.61 -17.09
C ASN A 219 23.69 9.78 -16.59
N GLU A 220 24.54 10.35 -15.74
CA GLU A 220 25.66 9.64 -15.09
C GLU A 220 25.13 8.75 -13.95
N PHE A 221 24.14 9.24 -13.20
CA PHE A 221 23.50 8.52 -12.10
C PHE A 221 22.77 7.24 -12.55
N LEU A 222 22.16 7.26 -13.74
CA LEU A 222 21.43 6.12 -14.30
C LEU A 222 22.29 5.24 -15.24
N GLU A 223 23.56 5.56 -15.46
CA GLU A 223 24.44 4.75 -16.31
C GLU A 223 24.68 3.37 -15.65
N PRO A 224 24.43 2.25 -16.37
CA PRO A 224 24.58 0.92 -15.79
C PRO A 224 25.98 0.68 -15.24
N GLY A 225 26.06 0.38 -13.93
CA GLY A 225 27.32 0.12 -13.24
C GLY A 225 28.10 1.36 -12.78
N ALA A 226 27.60 2.57 -13.05
CA ALA A 226 28.22 3.81 -12.56
C ALA A 226 28.00 4.01 -11.05
N MET A 227 26.83 3.62 -10.55
CA MET A 227 26.42 3.74 -9.15
C MET A 227 26.29 2.35 -8.50
N THR A 228 26.65 2.27 -7.22
CA THR A 228 26.39 1.09 -6.39
C THR A 228 24.96 1.11 -5.83
N SER A 229 24.49 -0.01 -5.28
CA SER A 229 23.20 -0.05 -4.58
C SER A 229 23.12 1.00 -3.47
N ARG A 230 24.21 1.21 -2.72
CA ARG A 230 24.28 2.22 -1.66
C ARG A 230 24.21 3.64 -2.20
N ASP A 231 24.84 3.92 -3.34
CA ASP A 231 24.75 5.24 -3.99
C ASP A 231 23.30 5.58 -4.37
N TYR A 232 22.52 4.59 -4.80
CA TYR A 232 21.10 4.80 -5.09
C TYR A 232 20.29 5.05 -3.82
N GLU A 233 20.45 4.19 -2.81
CA GLU A 233 19.71 4.26 -1.53
C GLU A 233 19.95 5.56 -0.78
N MET A 234 21.19 6.07 -0.80
CA MET A 234 21.59 7.25 -0.03
C MET A 234 21.66 8.54 -0.87
N SER A 235 21.13 8.53 -2.09
CA SER A 235 21.10 9.72 -2.94
C SER A 235 20.02 10.71 -2.53
N LEU A 236 20.33 12.00 -2.65
CA LEU A 236 19.37 13.08 -2.52
C LEU A 236 19.22 13.79 -3.85
N GLN A 237 18.00 13.86 -4.36
CA GLN A 237 17.74 14.68 -5.53
C GLN A 237 17.78 16.16 -5.10
N ILE A 238 18.55 16.99 -5.79
CA ILE A 238 18.69 18.41 -5.46
C ILE A 238 18.15 19.31 -6.58
N HIS A 239 17.95 18.75 -7.78
CA HIS A 239 17.34 19.39 -8.95
C HIS A 239 16.80 18.30 -9.91
N LYS A 240 15.96 18.67 -10.89
CA LYS A 240 15.36 17.71 -11.85
C LYS A 240 16.38 16.84 -12.63
N ASP A 241 17.61 17.34 -12.78
CA ASP A 241 18.68 16.68 -13.51
C ASP A 241 19.91 16.38 -12.63
N LEU A 242 19.87 16.70 -11.32
CA LEU A 242 21.04 16.62 -10.44
C LEU A 242 20.72 15.88 -9.14
N TRP A 243 21.60 14.93 -8.82
CA TRP A 243 21.57 14.14 -7.60
C TRP A 243 22.85 14.40 -6.82
N GLN A 244 22.73 14.51 -5.51
CA GLN A 244 23.84 14.45 -4.59
C GLN A 244 23.97 13.01 -4.09
N ILE A 245 25.17 12.46 -4.24
CA ILE A 245 25.53 11.14 -3.73
C ILE A 245 26.59 11.28 -2.64
N PRO A 246 26.61 10.40 -1.61
CA PRO A 246 27.63 10.46 -0.59
C PRO A 246 29.02 10.15 -1.17
N ALA A 247 30.07 10.79 -0.65
CA ALA A 247 31.44 10.68 -1.18
C ALA A 247 32.24 9.51 -0.56
N TRP A 248 31.60 8.35 -0.34
CA TRP A 248 32.14 7.27 0.49
C TRP A 248 33.28 6.47 -0.19
N LYS A 249 33.38 6.48 -1.52
CA LYS A 249 34.51 5.85 -2.26
C LYS A 249 35.85 6.55 -1.99
N GLU A 250 35.80 7.84 -1.67
CA GLU A 250 36.97 8.65 -1.32
C GLU A 250 37.33 8.49 0.16
N THR A 251 36.40 8.04 1.00
CA THR A 251 36.58 7.84 2.45
C THR A 251 36.72 6.37 2.89
N GLY A 252 36.53 5.41 1.96
CA GLY A 252 36.86 3.98 2.15
C GLY A 252 35.73 3.11 2.74
N ASP A 253 34.53 3.14 2.15
CA ASP A 253 33.38 2.29 2.56
C ASP A 253 32.90 2.55 4.00
N LYS A 254 33.06 3.79 4.48
CA LYS A 254 32.66 4.20 5.82
C LYS A 254 31.19 4.59 5.86
N ILE A 255 30.52 4.20 6.93
CA ILE A 255 29.11 4.53 7.21
C ILE A 255 29.04 6.00 7.68
N GLU A 256 28.13 6.80 7.11
CA GLU A 256 27.91 8.18 7.56
C GLU A 256 26.75 8.25 8.58
N THR A 257 26.90 9.09 9.60
CA THR A 257 25.87 9.25 10.65
C THR A 257 24.54 9.76 10.08
N SER A 258 24.62 10.63 9.06
CA SER A 258 23.46 11.19 8.37
C SER A 258 22.59 10.16 7.67
N ASP A 259 23.11 8.95 7.39
CA ASP A 259 22.39 7.88 6.69
C ASP A 259 21.22 7.32 7.51
N TYR A 260 21.18 7.59 8.82
CA TYR A 260 20.21 7.01 9.76
C TYR A 260 19.09 7.97 10.18
N ILE A 261 18.86 9.05 9.42
CA ILE A 261 17.67 9.87 9.61
C ILE A 261 16.42 9.12 9.12
N ASN A 262 15.59 8.68 10.06
CA ASN A 262 14.47 7.81 9.76
C ASN A 262 13.22 8.58 9.30
N HIS A 263 12.33 7.85 8.63
CA HIS A 263 11.02 8.34 8.25
C HIS A 263 10.05 8.51 9.44
N SER A 264 9.29 9.61 9.47
CA SER A 264 8.05 9.73 10.25
C SER A 264 6.98 10.53 9.49
N CYS A 265 5.71 10.12 9.59
CA CYS A 265 4.56 10.89 9.08
C CYS A 265 4.20 12.12 9.94
N ASP A 266 4.84 12.25 11.11
CA ASP A 266 4.84 13.46 11.93
C ASP A 266 6.29 13.78 12.31
N PRO A 267 7.06 14.30 11.35
CA PRO A 267 8.51 14.42 11.49
C PRO A 267 8.90 15.49 12.51
N THR A 268 10.06 15.31 13.14
CA THR A 268 10.68 16.36 13.98
C THR A 268 11.37 17.43 13.14
N CYS A 269 11.84 17.05 11.94
CA CYS A 269 12.68 17.87 11.09
C CYS A 269 12.15 17.93 9.66
N GLY A 270 12.63 18.91 8.90
CA GLY A 270 12.33 19.08 7.49
C GLY A 270 13.41 19.88 6.77
N MET A 271 13.25 20.08 5.46
CA MET A 271 14.28 20.68 4.62
C MET A 271 14.23 22.21 4.69
N LEU A 272 15.37 22.83 5.00
CA LEU A 272 15.57 24.27 4.84
C LEU A 272 15.91 24.61 3.38
N ASP A 273 16.82 23.83 2.80
CA ASP A 273 17.24 23.91 1.40
C ASP A 273 17.44 22.49 0.84
N SER A 274 18.20 22.31 -0.24
CA SER A 274 18.37 21.00 -0.87
C SER A 274 19.17 19.99 -0.03
N VAL A 275 19.94 20.44 0.95
CA VAL A 275 20.91 19.61 1.70
C VAL A 275 20.87 19.84 3.21
N THR A 276 20.26 20.94 3.65
CA THR A 276 20.18 21.34 5.06
C THR A 276 18.86 20.93 5.67
N VAL A 277 18.93 20.23 6.80
CA VAL A 277 17.78 19.78 7.61
C VAL A 277 17.67 20.66 8.86
N VAL A 278 16.46 21.14 9.14
CA VAL A 278 16.13 21.99 10.29
C VAL A 278 15.02 21.38 11.14
N ALA A 279 15.03 21.70 12.43
CA ALA A 279 13.97 21.32 13.36
C ALA A 279 12.66 22.06 13.01
N ILE A 280 11.57 21.31 12.81
CA ILE A 280 10.22 21.87 12.57
C ILE A 280 9.61 22.38 13.88
N ARG A 281 9.92 21.68 14.98
CA ARG A 281 9.44 21.93 16.33
C ARG A 281 10.60 21.73 17.31
N ASP A 282 10.39 22.16 18.55
CA ASP A 282 11.30 21.79 19.64
C ASP A 282 11.43 20.27 19.73
N ILE A 283 12.66 19.79 19.81
CA ILE A 283 13.03 18.37 19.92
C ILE A 283 13.59 18.15 21.31
N SER A 284 12.90 17.35 22.11
CA SER A 284 13.29 17.11 23.50
C SER A 284 14.38 16.05 23.59
N PRO A 285 15.20 16.06 24.65
CA PRO A 285 16.15 14.97 24.93
C PRO A 285 15.50 13.58 24.82
N GLY A 286 16.08 12.70 24.02
CA GLY A 286 15.60 11.35 23.74
C GLY A 286 14.66 11.20 22.54
N ASP A 287 14.11 12.28 21.97
CA ASP A 287 13.27 12.25 20.78
C ASP A 287 14.08 11.80 19.55
N GLU A 288 13.44 11.04 18.65
CA GLU A 288 14.05 10.61 17.37
C GLU A 288 14.06 11.76 16.36
N ILE A 289 15.22 11.99 15.74
CA ILE A 289 15.38 12.90 14.62
C ILE A 289 14.84 12.21 13.37
N THR A 290 13.72 12.71 12.88
CA THR A 290 12.98 12.12 11.76
C THR A 290 12.63 13.16 10.73
N ILE A 291 12.55 12.72 9.47
CA ILE A 291 12.07 13.51 8.34
C ILE A 291 10.94 12.76 7.62
N ASP A 292 10.03 13.49 6.97
CA ASP A 292 9.09 12.87 6.04
C ASP A 292 9.70 12.85 4.64
N TYR A 293 9.83 11.66 4.04
CA TYR A 293 10.50 11.47 2.76
C TYR A 293 9.78 12.13 1.59
N CYS A 294 8.50 12.48 1.74
CA CYS A 294 7.79 13.31 0.74
C CYS A 294 8.44 14.69 0.54
N MET A 295 9.24 15.17 1.50
CA MET A 295 9.87 16.48 1.41
C MET A 295 11.11 16.49 0.51
N VAL A 296 11.62 15.33 0.09
CA VAL A 296 12.94 15.17 -0.56
C VAL A 296 12.96 14.31 -1.83
N ASN A 297 11.81 13.83 -2.34
CA ASN A 297 11.77 12.96 -3.53
C ASN A 297 10.72 13.44 -4.55
N ASP A 298 11.00 13.29 -5.86
CA ASP A 298 10.07 13.62 -6.96
C ASP A 298 9.28 12.43 -7.52
N GLY A 299 9.69 11.20 -7.20
CA GLY A 299 9.13 9.96 -7.76
C GLY A 299 9.53 9.66 -9.20
N CYS A 300 10.69 10.15 -9.67
CA CYS A 300 11.29 9.79 -10.95
C CYS A 300 12.22 8.57 -10.89
N ASN A 301 12.65 8.12 -9.71
CA ASN A 301 13.32 6.83 -9.60
C ASN A 301 12.28 5.72 -9.80
N ASP A 302 12.30 5.10 -10.99
CA ASP A 302 11.43 3.99 -11.43
C ASP A 302 11.62 2.69 -10.61
N GLN A 303 12.21 2.75 -9.41
CA GLN A 303 12.34 1.63 -8.49
C GLN A 303 11.17 1.64 -7.49
N PRO A 304 10.31 0.62 -7.46
CA PRO A 304 9.27 0.45 -6.45
C PRO A 304 9.78 0.34 -5.00
N SER A 305 11.10 0.30 -4.78
CA SER A 305 11.74 0.09 -3.47
C SER A 305 11.58 1.26 -2.49
N ASP A 306 11.36 2.48 -2.99
CA ASP A 306 11.16 3.66 -2.13
C ASP A 306 9.72 3.74 -1.59
N ASN A 307 8.81 2.94 -2.14
CA ASN A 307 7.48 2.75 -1.58
C ASN A 307 7.54 1.64 -0.53
N PHE A 308 7.12 1.92 0.70
CA PHE A 308 7.17 0.94 1.77
C PHE A 308 6.00 1.07 2.73
N LEU A 309 5.72 -0.02 3.45
CA LEU A 309 4.72 -0.01 4.52
C LEU A 309 5.27 0.75 5.73
N CYS A 310 4.58 1.82 6.11
CA CYS A 310 4.97 2.68 7.21
C CYS A 310 4.44 2.14 8.54
N ASN A 311 5.37 1.91 9.47
CA ASN A 311 5.08 1.59 10.87
C ASN A 311 5.72 2.61 11.82
N CYS A 312 5.79 3.89 11.43
CA CYS A 312 6.44 4.94 12.23
C CYS A 312 5.80 5.20 13.60
N GLY A 313 4.60 4.68 13.87
CA GLY A 313 3.91 4.82 15.15
C GLY A 313 3.24 6.19 15.39
N SER A 314 3.41 7.15 14.49
CA SER A 314 2.73 8.45 14.54
C SER A 314 1.20 8.30 14.47
N PHE A 315 0.48 9.20 15.14
CA PHE A 315 -0.98 9.32 15.02
C PHE A 315 -1.42 9.55 13.56
N ASN A 316 -0.63 10.31 12.79
CA ASN A 316 -0.87 10.60 11.38
C ASN A 316 -0.18 9.58 10.45
N CYS A 317 0.13 8.38 10.94
CA CYS A 317 0.81 7.36 10.13
C CYS A 317 -0.01 7.00 8.89
N ARG A 318 0.61 7.17 7.72
CA ARG A 318 -0.02 6.93 6.40
C ARG A 318 -0.09 5.46 6.01
N ARG A 319 0.54 4.56 6.77
CA ARG A 319 0.61 3.09 6.57
C ARG A 319 1.33 2.63 5.31
N GLU A 320 1.39 3.45 4.28
CA GLU A 320 2.22 3.29 3.10
C GLU A 320 2.80 4.66 2.75
N ILE A 321 4.10 4.69 2.49
CA ILE A 321 4.79 5.86 1.94
C ILE A 321 5.00 5.62 0.47
N THR A 322 4.71 6.62 -0.35
CA THR A 322 4.96 6.59 -1.79
C THR A 322 5.83 7.75 -2.24
N THR A 323 6.59 7.54 -3.31
CA THR A 323 7.43 8.58 -3.90
C THR A 323 6.66 9.77 -4.46
N LEU A 324 5.33 9.67 -4.58
CA LEU A 324 4.45 10.75 -5.06
C LEU A 324 3.71 11.49 -3.94
N ASP A 325 3.99 11.17 -2.67
CA ASP A 325 3.26 11.73 -1.54
C ASP A 325 3.37 13.25 -1.43
N TRP A 326 4.40 13.85 -2.01
CA TRP A 326 4.55 15.30 -2.13
C TRP A 326 3.37 15.97 -2.85
N GLN A 327 2.56 15.23 -3.61
CA GLN A 327 1.36 15.70 -4.29
C GLN A 327 0.14 15.81 -3.37
N LEU A 328 0.18 15.21 -2.18
CA LEU A 328 -0.97 15.17 -1.27
C LEU A 328 -1.26 16.57 -0.69
N PRO A 329 -2.47 17.14 -0.91
CA PRO A 329 -2.78 18.50 -0.46
C PRO A 329 -2.63 18.70 1.05
N GLU A 330 -2.93 17.67 1.84
CA GLU A 330 -2.76 17.69 3.30
C GLU A 330 -1.29 17.90 3.69
N LEU A 331 -0.36 17.19 3.04
CA LEU A 331 1.07 17.29 3.32
C LEU A 331 1.64 18.61 2.82
N GLN A 332 1.21 19.08 1.65
CA GLN A 332 1.59 20.41 1.17
C GLN A 332 1.14 21.52 2.14
N SER A 333 -0.05 21.38 2.73
CA SER A 333 -0.55 22.35 3.73
C SER A 333 0.22 22.29 5.05
N ARG A 334 0.60 21.10 5.53
CA ARG A 334 1.25 20.91 6.83
C ARG A 334 2.76 21.12 6.79
N LEU A 335 3.40 20.60 5.75
CA LEU A 335 4.86 20.45 5.63
C LEU A 335 5.44 21.30 4.49
N GLY A 336 4.63 21.95 3.65
CA GLY A 336 5.09 22.57 2.40
C GLY A 336 6.22 23.60 2.55
N GLN A 337 6.29 24.31 3.68
CA GLN A 337 7.41 25.24 3.94
C GLN A 337 8.77 24.53 4.13
N TYR A 338 8.75 23.25 4.49
CA TYR A 338 9.92 22.41 4.73
C TYR A 338 10.20 21.42 3.59
N PHE A 339 9.54 21.58 2.44
CA PHE A 339 9.86 20.80 1.25
C PHE A 339 11.19 21.29 0.66
N ALA A 340 12.00 20.37 0.15
CA ALA A 340 13.21 20.71 -0.58
C ALA A 340 12.87 21.65 -1.77
N PRO A 341 13.75 22.58 -2.13
CA PRO A 341 13.48 23.58 -3.18
C PRO A 341 12.99 22.98 -4.51
N PHE A 342 13.54 21.83 -4.92
CA PHE A 342 13.11 21.19 -6.16
C PHE A 342 11.69 20.59 -6.05
N VAL A 343 11.29 20.03 -4.90
CA VAL A 343 9.92 19.54 -4.69
C VAL A 343 8.94 20.70 -4.68
N LYS A 344 9.29 21.83 -4.04
CA LYS A 344 8.51 23.09 -4.15
C LYS A 344 8.35 23.51 -5.60
N HIS A 345 9.43 23.49 -6.38
CA HIS A 345 9.39 23.78 -7.81
C HIS A 345 8.47 22.82 -8.57
N LEU A 346 8.46 21.52 -8.24
CA LEU A 346 7.54 20.53 -8.82
C LEU A 346 6.09 20.74 -8.41
N ILE A 347 5.81 21.30 -7.23
CA ILE A 347 4.43 21.64 -6.83
C ILE A 347 3.95 22.86 -7.61
N GLU A 348 4.78 23.91 -7.68
CA GLU A 348 4.47 25.16 -8.37
C GLU A 348 4.41 25.01 -9.89
N ASN A 349 5.33 24.21 -10.44
CA ASN A 349 5.51 23.95 -11.87
C ASN A 349 5.28 22.48 -12.15
N SER A 350 4.17 21.95 -11.64
CA SER A 350 3.83 20.54 -11.81
C SER A 350 4.03 20.12 -13.26
N PRO A 351 4.87 19.09 -13.53
CA PRO A 351 5.09 18.59 -14.90
C PRO A 351 3.78 18.07 -15.55
N PHE A 352 2.71 18.05 -14.75
CA PHE A 352 1.35 17.68 -15.05
C PHE A 352 0.42 18.87 -15.40
N ALA A 353 0.76 20.11 -15.03
CA ALA A 353 -0.14 21.26 -15.21
C ALA A 353 -0.27 21.70 -16.69
N ASP A 354 0.71 21.36 -17.53
CA ASP A 354 0.84 21.94 -18.87
C ASP A 354 1.30 20.92 -19.94
N LEU A 355 0.76 19.69 -19.89
CA LEU A 355 1.02 18.67 -20.92
C LEU A 355 0.65 19.18 -22.32
N VAL A 356 1.62 19.10 -23.25
CA VAL A 356 1.41 19.39 -24.66
C VAL A 356 0.34 18.48 -25.25
N GLU A 357 0.28 17.24 -24.79
CA GLU A 357 -0.71 16.22 -25.16
C GLU A 357 -2.13 16.67 -24.78
N MET A 358 -2.31 17.28 -23.59
CA MET A 358 -3.59 17.84 -23.16
C MET A 358 -3.98 19.08 -23.96
N LYS A 359 -3.01 19.95 -24.28
CA LYS A 359 -3.24 21.11 -25.17
C LYS A 359 -3.68 20.66 -26.56
N ALA A 360 -2.98 19.69 -27.15
CA ALA A 360 -3.31 19.10 -28.44
C ALA A 360 -4.71 18.46 -28.43
N TYR A 361 -5.02 17.67 -27.40
CA TYR A 361 -6.34 17.06 -27.23
C TYR A 361 -7.47 18.09 -27.19
N ARG A 362 -7.28 19.21 -26.47
CA ARG A 362 -8.25 20.31 -26.39
C ARG A 362 -8.41 21.07 -27.70
N VAL A 363 -7.31 21.32 -28.42
CA VAL A 363 -7.36 21.94 -29.75
C VAL A 363 -8.14 21.05 -30.72
N MET A 364 -7.88 19.74 -30.71
CA MET A 364 -8.59 18.78 -31.54
C MET A 364 -10.10 18.76 -31.21
N TRP A 365 -10.46 18.81 -29.93
CA TRP A 365 -11.85 18.99 -29.50
C TRP A 365 -12.47 20.28 -30.04
N CYS A 366 -11.77 21.43 -29.96
CA CYS A 366 -12.28 22.69 -30.49
C CYS A 366 -12.59 22.63 -31.99
N ILE A 367 -11.75 21.93 -32.77
CA ILE A 367 -11.94 21.75 -34.21
C ILE A 367 -13.11 20.80 -34.50
N CYS A 368 -13.16 19.65 -33.80
CA CYS A 368 -14.17 18.61 -34.05
C CYS A 368 -15.54 18.91 -33.42
N ARG A 369 -15.62 19.83 -32.45
CA ARG A 369 -16.82 20.08 -31.64
C ARG A 369 -18.10 20.29 -32.47
N PRO A 370 -18.15 21.17 -33.48
CA PRO A 370 -19.39 21.42 -34.23
C PRO A 370 -19.92 20.15 -34.91
N PHE A 371 -19.02 19.32 -35.45
CA PHE A 371 -19.37 18.06 -36.08
C PHE A 371 -19.85 17.02 -35.06
N ILE A 372 -19.16 16.89 -33.92
CA ILE A 372 -19.54 15.96 -32.85
C ILE A 372 -20.91 16.33 -32.28
N GLU A 373 -21.18 17.62 -32.02
CA GLU A 373 -22.48 18.10 -31.55
C GLU A 373 -23.60 17.74 -32.53
N TRP A 374 -23.43 18.07 -33.81
CA TRP A 374 -24.39 17.72 -34.85
C TRP A 374 -24.62 16.21 -34.94
N PHE A 375 -23.55 15.42 -34.90
CA PHE A 375 -23.62 13.97 -35.00
C PHE A 375 -24.40 13.35 -33.82
N ILE A 376 -24.12 13.81 -32.60
CA ILE A 376 -24.79 13.31 -31.39
C ILE A 376 -26.25 13.69 -31.39
N VAL A 377 -26.60 14.95 -31.67
CA VAL A 377 -28.00 15.39 -31.74
C VAL A 377 -28.77 14.61 -32.79
N SER A 378 -28.17 14.39 -33.96
CA SER A 378 -28.77 13.60 -35.05
C SER A 378 -28.98 12.13 -34.65
N LYS A 379 -28.00 11.50 -33.99
CA LYS A 379 -28.08 10.11 -33.52
C LYS A 379 -29.10 9.94 -32.40
N ASP A 380 -29.14 10.86 -31.43
CA ASP A 380 -30.10 10.83 -30.33
C ASP A 380 -31.53 11.03 -30.85
N PHE A 381 -31.73 11.91 -31.84
CA PHE A 381 -33.00 12.05 -32.54
C PHE A 381 -33.46 10.74 -33.22
N GLN A 382 -32.57 10.09 -33.98
CA GLN A 382 -32.85 8.79 -34.61
C GLN A 382 -33.22 7.70 -33.57
N ARG A 383 -32.59 7.75 -32.39
CA ARG A 383 -32.82 6.81 -31.29
C ARG A 383 -33.98 7.21 -30.39
N LYS A 384 -34.69 8.30 -30.69
CA LYS A 384 -35.81 8.85 -29.89
C LYS A 384 -35.42 9.14 -28.44
N VAL A 385 -34.18 9.58 -28.21
CA VAL A 385 -33.73 10.03 -26.88
C VAL A 385 -34.42 11.37 -26.56
N PRO A 386 -34.98 11.56 -25.35
CA PRO A 386 -35.61 12.83 -24.97
C PRO A 386 -34.63 14.01 -25.05
N GLN A 387 -35.09 15.17 -25.52
CA GLN A 387 -34.24 16.34 -25.70
C GLN A 387 -33.57 16.82 -24.40
N ILE A 388 -34.28 16.70 -23.26
CA ILE A 388 -33.73 16.99 -21.93
C ILE A 388 -32.57 16.04 -21.61
N ALA A 389 -32.66 14.77 -21.99
CA ALA A 389 -31.57 13.84 -21.81
C ALA A 389 -30.40 14.18 -22.75
N THR A 390 -30.67 14.54 -24.01
CA THR A 390 -29.62 14.98 -24.93
C THR A 390 -28.88 16.22 -24.43
N SER A 391 -29.54 17.15 -23.73
CA SER A 391 -28.87 18.34 -23.17
C SER A 391 -27.87 18.02 -22.06
N GLU A 392 -28.06 16.92 -21.32
CA GLU A 392 -27.14 16.45 -20.27
C GLU A 392 -25.72 16.24 -20.83
N ARG A 393 -25.61 15.77 -22.08
CA ARG A 393 -24.33 15.55 -22.78
C ARG A 393 -23.54 16.84 -22.98
N PHE A 394 -24.18 18.01 -22.98
CA PHE A 394 -23.53 19.32 -23.11
C PHE A 394 -23.28 19.98 -21.74
N GLY A 395 -23.36 19.20 -20.66
CA GLY A 395 -23.23 19.67 -19.28
C GLY A 395 -24.47 20.41 -18.77
N ILE A 396 -25.59 20.37 -19.51
CA ILE A 396 -26.86 21.02 -19.14
C ILE A 396 -27.79 19.95 -18.57
N ALA A 397 -27.77 19.80 -17.26
CA ALA A 397 -28.65 18.88 -16.55
C ALA A 397 -29.57 19.65 -15.60
N THR A 398 -30.80 19.16 -15.44
CA THR A 398 -31.77 19.71 -14.49
C THR A 398 -31.83 18.77 -13.29
N PRO A 399 -31.33 19.17 -12.10
CA PRO A 399 -31.40 18.33 -10.90
C PRO A 399 -32.86 18.00 -10.54
N PRO A 400 -33.17 16.77 -10.11
CA PRO A 400 -34.53 16.40 -9.69
C PRO A 400 -34.99 17.32 -8.54
N GLY A 401 -36.06 18.10 -8.77
CA GLY A 401 -36.54 19.13 -7.82
C GLY A 401 -36.46 20.58 -8.34
N LYS A 402 -35.76 20.83 -9.46
CA LYS A 402 -35.86 22.07 -10.24
C LYS A 402 -36.71 21.86 -11.49
N LEU A 403 -37.96 21.43 -11.35
CA LEU A 403 -38.91 21.44 -12.47
C LEU A 403 -39.57 22.81 -12.55
N CYS A 404 -39.19 23.58 -13.58
CA CYS A 404 -40.02 24.67 -14.09
C CYS A 404 -41.42 24.13 -14.43
N THR A 405 -42.43 24.82 -13.92
CA THR A 405 -43.85 24.55 -14.08
C THR A 405 -44.29 24.68 -15.54
N TRP A 406 -44.36 23.58 -16.29
CA TRP A 406 -45.24 23.48 -17.46
C TRP A 406 -45.85 22.07 -17.52
N ASN A 407 -47.07 21.97 -16.98
CA ASN A 407 -48.16 21.04 -17.30
C ASN A 407 -47.86 19.51 -17.38
N THR A 408 -48.29 18.77 -16.35
CA THR A 408 -49.32 17.69 -16.38
C THR A 408 -49.16 16.70 -15.21
N ASN A 409 -50.21 16.61 -14.37
CA ASN A 409 -50.63 15.54 -13.46
C ASN A 409 -49.64 14.39 -13.10
N VAL A 410 -48.53 14.70 -12.42
CA VAL A 410 -47.76 13.69 -11.65
C VAL A 410 -47.83 14.03 -10.17
N LYS A 411 -48.21 13.04 -9.34
CA LYS A 411 -48.39 13.19 -7.89
C LYS A 411 -47.13 13.73 -7.22
N LYS A 412 -47.34 14.73 -6.36
CA LYS A 412 -46.37 15.64 -5.73
C LYS A 412 -45.40 15.02 -4.70
N SER A 413 -45.52 13.73 -4.37
CA SER A 413 -44.87 13.15 -3.18
C SER A 413 -43.46 12.58 -3.37
N THR A 414 -42.96 12.48 -4.60
CA THR A 414 -41.63 11.86 -4.90
C THR A 414 -40.58 12.86 -5.38
N ILE A 415 -41.00 14.11 -5.68
CA ILE A 415 -40.21 15.10 -6.43
C ILE A 415 -39.33 15.97 -5.50
N ASP A 416 -39.67 16.06 -4.21
CA ASP A 416 -39.00 16.96 -3.24
C ASP A 416 -37.75 16.35 -2.56
N ALA A 417 -37.43 15.06 -2.77
CA ALA A 417 -36.42 14.35 -1.98
C ALA A 417 -34.95 14.61 -2.38
N PHE A 418 -34.67 14.95 -3.63
CA PHE A 418 -33.27 15.03 -4.11
C PHE A 418 -32.61 16.41 -3.87
N VAL A 419 -33.38 17.50 -3.73
CA VAL A 419 -32.84 18.88 -3.67
C VAL A 419 -32.94 19.56 -2.29
N LEU A 420 -33.79 19.11 -1.35
CA LEU A 420 -34.04 19.87 -0.11
C LEU A 420 -33.11 19.60 1.09
N ALA A 421 -32.36 18.51 1.13
CA ALA A 421 -31.40 18.29 2.23
C ALA A 421 -30.03 18.91 1.87
N LYS A 422 -29.72 20.07 2.46
CA LYS A 422 -28.39 20.72 2.45
C LYS A 422 -27.28 19.84 3.08
N ASP A 423 -27.66 18.77 3.77
CA ASP A 423 -26.78 17.99 4.64
C ASP A 423 -26.28 16.67 4.03
N LYS A 424 -26.50 16.42 2.73
CA LYS A 424 -26.11 15.14 2.07
C LYS A 424 -25.09 15.34 0.95
N VAL A 425 -24.00 14.56 1.02
CA VAL A 425 -22.88 14.58 0.06
C VAL A 425 -23.24 13.88 -1.25
N VAL A 426 -22.92 14.49 -2.40
CA VAL A 426 -23.07 13.89 -3.74
C VAL A 426 -21.79 13.15 -4.14
N VAL A 427 -21.90 11.85 -4.41
CA VAL A 427 -20.85 11.01 -4.98
C VAL A 427 -21.14 10.78 -6.45
N TRP A 428 -20.21 11.15 -7.32
CA TRP A 428 -20.31 10.92 -8.75
C TRP A 428 -19.73 9.54 -9.11
N ILE A 429 -20.49 8.70 -9.81
CA ILE A 429 -20.02 7.44 -10.37
C ILE A 429 -20.10 7.50 -11.89
N HIS A 430 -19.06 7.06 -12.59
CA HIS A 430 -18.99 7.01 -14.04
C HIS A 430 -18.76 5.60 -14.57
N GLY A 431 -19.66 5.13 -15.44
CA GLY A 431 -19.47 3.93 -16.25
C GLY A 431 -20.03 4.17 -17.66
N ALA A 432 -19.22 3.97 -18.70
CA ALA A 432 -19.59 4.25 -20.08
C ALA A 432 -20.55 3.20 -20.67
N SER A 433 -20.38 1.93 -20.30
CA SER A 433 -21.15 0.81 -20.86
C SER A 433 -22.23 0.26 -19.92
N VAL A 434 -23.12 -0.57 -20.47
CA VAL A 434 -24.14 -1.28 -19.67
C VAL A 434 -23.48 -2.17 -18.59
N GLY A 435 -22.40 -2.88 -18.95
CA GLY A 435 -21.71 -3.80 -18.03
C GLY A 435 -21.05 -3.07 -16.87
N GLU A 436 -20.36 -1.97 -17.14
CA GLU A 436 -19.72 -1.13 -16.11
C GLU A 436 -20.77 -0.56 -15.15
N CYS A 437 -21.86 0.00 -15.68
CA CYS A 437 -22.89 0.56 -14.82
C CYS A 437 -23.62 -0.48 -13.98
N LEU A 438 -23.85 -1.69 -14.51
CA LEU A 438 -24.43 -2.79 -13.72
C LEU A 438 -23.48 -3.22 -12.60
N SER A 439 -22.17 -3.23 -12.86
CA SER A 439 -21.15 -3.55 -11.86
C SER A 439 -21.09 -2.52 -10.72
N ALA A 440 -21.53 -1.28 -10.97
CA ALA A 440 -21.62 -0.23 -9.96
C ALA A 440 -22.87 -0.32 -9.06
N LEU A 441 -23.89 -1.12 -9.40
CA LEU A 441 -25.15 -1.16 -8.63
C LEU A 441 -24.97 -1.55 -7.15
N PRO A 442 -24.16 -2.56 -6.79
CA PRO A 442 -23.93 -2.89 -5.37
C PRO A 442 -23.30 -1.74 -4.60
N LEU A 443 -22.36 -1.03 -5.22
CA LEU A 443 -21.70 0.14 -4.67
C LEU A 443 -22.70 1.29 -4.45
N ILE A 444 -23.55 1.57 -5.45
CA ILE A 444 -24.63 2.56 -5.34
C ILE A 444 -25.56 2.22 -4.18
N GLN A 445 -25.95 0.95 -4.06
CA GLN A 445 -26.83 0.49 -3.00
C GLN A 445 -26.23 0.73 -1.61
N LYS A 446 -24.97 0.34 -1.40
CA LYS A 446 -24.27 0.59 -0.12
C LYS A 446 -24.18 2.08 0.22
N LEU A 447 -23.76 2.91 -0.72
CA LEU A 447 -23.60 4.36 -0.51
C LEU A 447 -24.92 5.06 -0.15
N THR A 448 -26.06 4.51 -0.60
CA THR A 448 -27.39 5.09 -0.40
C THR A 448 -28.16 4.48 0.79
N GLN A 449 -27.78 3.30 1.27
CA GLN A 449 -28.48 2.54 2.32
C GLN A 449 -27.77 2.49 3.68
N ALA A 450 -26.75 3.32 3.91
CA ALA A 450 -26.03 3.34 5.21
C ALA A 450 -26.97 3.65 6.39
N PRO A 451 -26.89 2.90 7.52
CA PRO A 451 -27.78 3.08 8.67
C PRO A 451 -27.56 4.43 9.36
N GLU A 452 -28.65 5.01 9.86
CA GLU A 452 -28.72 6.34 10.54
C GLU A 452 -27.76 6.51 11.72
N SER A 453 -27.14 5.44 12.23
CA SER A 453 -26.33 5.44 13.44
C SER A 453 -24.81 5.54 13.24
N CYS A 454 -24.22 5.44 12.03
CA CYS A 454 -22.76 5.57 11.90
C CYS A 454 -22.17 6.10 10.58
N MET A 455 -22.96 6.46 9.57
CA MET A 455 -22.43 7.06 8.33
C MET A 455 -23.40 8.11 7.76
N THR A 456 -22.86 9.21 7.24
CA THR A 456 -23.62 10.23 6.51
C THR A 456 -24.24 9.61 5.25
N GLN A 457 -25.57 9.54 5.14
CA GLN A 457 -26.23 9.01 3.95
C GLN A 457 -25.88 9.82 2.70
N HIS A 458 -25.30 9.18 1.67
CA HIS A 458 -24.87 9.86 0.45
C HIS A 458 -25.93 9.85 -0.65
N LYS A 459 -25.89 10.85 -1.54
CA LYS A 459 -26.59 10.85 -2.83
C LYS A 459 -25.63 10.39 -3.91
N VAL A 460 -26.09 9.57 -4.84
CA VAL A 460 -25.27 9.05 -5.93
C VAL A 460 -25.76 9.58 -7.28
N LEU A 461 -24.84 10.18 -8.03
CA LEU A 461 -25.05 10.58 -9.42
C LEU A 461 -24.29 9.60 -10.32
N LEU A 462 -25.02 8.71 -11.00
CA LEU A 462 -24.45 7.80 -11.99
C LEU A 462 -24.48 8.46 -13.37
N THR A 463 -23.34 8.44 -14.07
CA THR A 463 -23.24 8.93 -15.45
C THR A 463 -22.89 7.79 -16.40
N THR A 464 -23.49 7.81 -17.59
CA THR A 464 -23.20 6.85 -18.67
C THR A 464 -23.22 7.51 -20.04
N THR A 465 -22.64 6.90 -21.07
CA THR A 465 -22.59 7.48 -22.42
C THR A 465 -23.65 6.90 -23.36
N THR A 466 -24.12 5.67 -23.12
CA THR A 466 -24.99 4.94 -24.04
C THR A 466 -26.49 5.05 -23.67
N PRO A 467 -27.39 5.29 -24.66
CA PRO A 467 -28.83 5.38 -24.38
C PRO A 467 -29.45 4.12 -23.76
N SER A 468 -28.96 2.94 -24.15
CA SER A 468 -29.42 1.66 -23.61
C SER A 468 -29.06 1.48 -22.14
N ALA A 469 -27.82 1.83 -21.74
CA ALA A 469 -27.42 1.79 -20.33
C ALA A 469 -28.26 2.77 -19.50
N ARG A 470 -28.43 4.00 -19.99
CA ARG A 470 -29.27 5.02 -19.33
C ARG A 470 -30.68 4.50 -19.04
N ALA A 471 -31.37 3.99 -20.06
CA ALA A 471 -32.75 3.52 -19.91
C ALA A 471 -32.85 2.35 -18.92
N LEU A 472 -31.92 1.38 -19.00
CA LEU A 472 -31.87 0.24 -18.09
C LEU A 472 -31.63 0.68 -16.63
N LEU A 473 -30.67 1.56 -16.40
CA LEU A 473 -30.28 2.00 -15.06
C LEU A 473 -31.33 2.90 -14.42
N GLN A 474 -32.00 3.74 -15.22
CA GLN A 474 -33.13 4.53 -14.72
C GLN A 474 -34.23 3.64 -14.15
N GLU A 475 -34.55 2.52 -14.81
CA GLU A 475 -35.55 1.59 -14.28
C GLU A 475 -35.01 0.83 -13.05
N ARG A 476 -33.74 0.39 -13.07
CA ARG A 476 -33.11 -0.31 -11.93
C ARG A 476 -32.99 0.56 -10.67
N LEU A 477 -32.80 1.87 -10.84
CA LEU A 477 -32.62 2.82 -9.73
C LEU A 477 -33.93 3.51 -9.31
N LYS A 478 -35.05 3.22 -9.96
CA LYS A 478 -36.36 3.86 -9.70
C LYS A 478 -36.86 3.69 -8.27
N SER A 479 -36.51 2.59 -7.61
CA SER A 479 -36.82 2.33 -6.20
C SER A 479 -35.86 3.00 -5.22
N ASN A 480 -34.76 3.60 -5.70
CA ASN A 480 -33.74 4.24 -4.88
C ASN A 480 -33.84 5.78 -5.03
N PRO A 481 -34.47 6.50 -4.09
CA PRO A 481 -34.64 7.95 -4.19
C PRO A 481 -33.33 8.75 -4.07
N TYR A 482 -32.24 8.11 -3.67
CA TYR A 482 -30.93 8.73 -3.47
C TYR A 482 -29.95 8.50 -4.63
N ALA A 483 -30.35 7.73 -5.65
CA ALA A 483 -29.52 7.46 -6.81
C ALA A 483 -30.20 7.95 -8.10
N HIS A 484 -29.48 8.73 -8.90
CA HIS A 484 -29.99 9.22 -10.18
C HIS A 484 -28.99 8.94 -11.31
N CYS A 485 -29.48 8.48 -12.45
CA CYS A 485 -28.67 8.27 -13.64
C CYS A 485 -28.88 9.41 -14.64
N ILE A 486 -27.80 10.00 -15.17
CA ILE A 486 -27.78 10.99 -16.27
C ILE A 486 -26.80 10.56 -17.38
N PHE A 487 -26.84 11.19 -18.56
CA PHE A 487 -25.73 11.07 -19.50
C PHE A 487 -24.50 11.81 -18.97
N ALA A 488 -23.32 11.22 -19.20
CA ALA A 488 -22.05 11.91 -18.96
C ALA A 488 -21.93 13.12 -19.89
N PRO A 489 -21.32 14.23 -19.41
CA PRO A 489 -20.96 15.33 -20.30
C PRO A 489 -19.97 14.80 -21.34
N LEU A 490 -20.02 15.34 -22.55
CA LEU A 490 -18.97 15.11 -23.54
C LEU A 490 -17.65 15.65 -22.99
N ASP A 491 -16.56 15.01 -23.37
CA ASP A 491 -15.22 15.26 -22.85
C ASP A 491 -14.58 16.55 -23.40
N HIS A 492 -15.37 17.62 -23.46
CA HIS A 492 -14.98 18.97 -23.78
C HIS A 492 -14.99 19.81 -22.50
N ALA A 493 -13.88 20.51 -22.22
CA ALA A 493 -13.65 21.19 -20.95
C ALA A 493 -14.85 22.05 -20.47
N LYS A 494 -15.46 22.86 -21.35
CA LYS A 494 -16.61 23.71 -20.96
C LYS A 494 -17.85 22.91 -20.56
N TYR A 495 -18.06 21.72 -21.11
CA TYR A 495 -19.21 20.87 -20.79
C TYR A 495 -19.00 20.15 -19.47
N VAL A 496 -17.78 19.66 -19.22
CA VAL A 496 -17.38 19.11 -17.93
C VAL A 496 -17.46 20.16 -16.83
N GLN A 497 -16.94 21.38 -17.06
CA GLN A 497 -17.02 22.48 -16.10
C GLN A 497 -18.46 22.84 -15.73
N ARG A 498 -19.36 22.91 -16.71
CA ARG A 498 -20.80 23.13 -16.46
C ARG A 498 -21.41 22.02 -15.61
N PHE A 499 -21.11 20.76 -15.95
CA PHE A 499 -21.55 19.60 -15.18
C PHE A 499 -21.08 19.68 -13.72
N LEU A 500 -19.78 19.90 -13.50
CA LEU A 500 -19.19 19.99 -12.16
C LEU A 500 -19.79 21.17 -11.36
N SER A 501 -20.00 22.32 -12.01
CA SER A 501 -20.62 23.49 -11.36
C SER A 501 -22.09 23.26 -10.96
N THR A 502 -22.81 22.41 -11.70
CA THR A 502 -24.22 22.12 -11.46
C THR A 502 -24.41 21.10 -10.34
N TRP A 503 -23.61 20.03 -10.36
CA TRP A 503 -23.78 18.90 -9.45
C TRP A 503 -22.90 18.95 -8.20
N GLN A 504 -21.79 19.69 -8.26
CA GLN A 504 -20.84 19.88 -7.14
C GLN A 504 -20.54 18.57 -6.38
N PRO A 505 -20.08 17.51 -7.07
CA PRO A 505 -19.74 16.25 -6.39
C PRO A 505 -18.64 16.50 -5.36
N ARG A 506 -18.65 15.78 -4.24
CA ARG A 506 -17.53 15.79 -3.28
C ARG A 506 -16.56 14.63 -3.46
N ALA A 507 -16.92 13.67 -4.32
CA ALA A 507 -16.11 12.51 -4.63
C ALA A 507 -16.51 11.98 -6.01
N ALA A 508 -15.58 11.35 -6.72
CA ALA A 508 -15.85 10.75 -8.02
C ALA A 508 -15.21 9.36 -8.19
N LEU A 509 -15.95 8.40 -8.73
CA LEU A 509 -15.53 7.03 -8.92
C LEU A 509 -15.71 6.61 -10.39
N TRP A 510 -14.63 6.17 -11.02
CA TRP A 510 -14.64 5.60 -12.37
C TRP A 510 -14.71 4.08 -12.29
N ILE A 511 -15.50 3.47 -13.15
CA ILE A 511 -15.61 2.02 -13.26
C ILE A 511 -14.75 1.54 -14.43
N GLU A 512 -13.90 0.54 -14.20
CA GLU A 512 -13.01 -0.09 -15.18
C GLU A 512 -11.90 0.80 -15.77
N SER A 513 -11.99 1.26 -17.03
CA SER A 513 -10.88 1.97 -17.72
C SER A 513 -11.31 3.20 -18.52
N GLU A 514 -12.23 3.98 -17.98
CA GLU A 514 -12.75 5.17 -18.65
C GLU A 514 -11.85 6.40 -18.44
N LEU A 515 -10.66 6.38 -19.06
CA LEU A 515 -9.66 7.45 -18.98
C LEU A 515 -9.99 8.65 -19.90
N TRP A 516 -11.02 9.42 -19.55
CA TRP A 516 -11.45 10.62 -20.27
C TRP A 516 -10.65 11.87 -19.86
N PRO A 517 -9.76 12.41 -20.73
CA PRO A 517 -8.77 13.38 -20.28
C PRO A 517 -9.34 14.68 -19.69
N ASN A 518 -10.36 15.29 -20.31
CA ASN A 518 -10.93 16.54 -19.78
C ASN A 518 -11.81 16.29 -18.54
N MET A 519 -12.54 15.18 -18.48
CA MET A 519 -13.32 14.78 -17.30
C MET A 519 -12.43 14.62 -16.08
N ILE A 520 -11.33 13.89 -16.20
CA ILE A 520 -10.37 13.66 -15.11
C ILE A 520 -9.67 14.97 -14.74
N THR A 521 -9.15 15.71 -15.72
CA THR A 521 -8.37 16.92 -15.47
C THR A 521 -9.23 18.04 -14.86
N GLU A 522 -10.45 18.26 -15.35
CA GLU A 522 -11.32 19.29 -14.80
C GLU A 522 -11.92 18.89 -13.44
N ALA A 523 -12.16 17.60 -13.19
CA ALA A 523 -12.52 17.12 -11.86
C ALA A 523 -11.37 17.30 -10.85
N SER A 524 -10.13 16.95 -11.22
CA SER A 524 -8.94 17.16 -10.40
C SER A 524 -8.76 18.64 -9.99
N LYS A 525 -8.99 19.58 -10.90
CA LYS A 525 -8.95 21.03 -10.60
C LYS A 525 -9.92 21.47 -9.50
N THR A 526 -11.02 20.74 -9.31
CA THR A 526 -11.97 20.99 -8.22
C THR A 526 -11.55 20.36 -6.88
N LYS A 527 -10.39 19.68 -6.85
CA LYS A 527 -9.79 19.03 -5.68
C LYS A 527 -10.70 17.97 -5.02
N ILE A 528 -11.61 17.37 -5.80
CA ILE A 528 -12.44 16.28 -5.29
C ILE A 528 -11.61 14.98 -5.29
N PRO A 529 -11.68 14.15 -4.24
CA PRO A 529 -11.06 12.83 -4.23
C PRO A 529 -11.65 11.96 -5.35
N MET A 530 -10.77 11.35 -6.15
CA MET A 530 -11.15 10.49 -7.26
C MET A 530 -10.63 9.08 -7.05
N GLY A 531 -11.45 8.10 -7.45
CA GLY A 531 -11.08 6.69 -7.41
C GLY A 531 -11.37 5.96 -8.71
N LEU A 532 -10.58 4.92 -8.97
CA LEU A 532 -10.79 3.94 -10.03
C LEU A 532 -11.17 2.61 -9.39
N VAL A 533 -12.39 2.14 -9.64
CA VAL A 533 -12.93 0.92 -9.06
C VAL A 533 -13.11 -0.11 -10.16
N ASN A 534 -12.79 -1.36 -9.86
CA ASN A 534 -12.78 -2.43 -10.86
C ASN A 534 -11.79 -2.17 -12.00
N GLY A 535 -10.68 -1.49 -11.72
CA GLY A 535 -9.65 -1.13 -12.69
C GLY A 535 -9.21 -2.33 -13.52
N ARG A 536 -9.43 -2.25 -14.83
CA ARG A 536 -9.03 -3.27 -15.80
C ARG A 536 -8.50 -2.61 -17.06
N ILE A 537 -7.36 -3.03 -17.57
CA ILE A 537 -6.85 -2.50 -18.84
C ILE A 537 -6.33 -3.62 -19.73
N SER A 538 -6.88 -3.70 -20.94
CA SER A 538 -6.44 -4.71 -21.91
C SER A 538 -4.96 -4.55 -22.24
N THR A 539 -4.27 -5.65 -22.56
CA THR A 539 -2.87 -5.67 -22.99
C THR A 539 -2.59 -4.66 -24.12
N ARG A 540 -3.49 -4.61 -25.11
CA ARG A 540 -3.38 -3.68 -26.25
C ARG A 540 -3.49 -2.21 -25.80
N SER A 541 -4.44 -1.91 -24.92
CA SER A 541 -4.61 -0.55 -24.38
C SER A 541 -3.41 -0.16 -23.52
N PHE A 542 -2.92 -1.07 -22.68
CA PHE A 542 -1.74 -0.85 -21.84
C PHE A 542 -0.52 -0.47 -22.68
N TYR A 543 -0.17 -1.24 -23.72
CA TYR A 543 0.99 -0.90 -24.56
C TYR A 543 0.86 0.45 -25.27
N ARG A 544 -0.36 0.86 -25.64
CA ARG A 544 -0.61 2.18 -26.22
C ARG A 544 -0.40 3.30 -25.21
N TRP A 545 -0.97 3.15 -24.01
CA TRP A 545 -0.82 4.10 -22.92
C TRP A 545 0.60 4.14 -22.36
N ASN A 546 1.32 3.01 -22.37
CA ASN A 546 2.68 2.88 -21.90
C ASN A 546 3.75 3.13 -22.99
N SER A 547 3.34 3.66 -24.14
CA SER A 547 4.25 4.05 -25.23
C SER A 547 5.03 5.32 -24.89
N TRP A 548 6.12 5.59 -25.62
CA TRP A 548 6.96 6.76 -25.36
C TRP A 548 6.21 8.11 -25.46
N TYR A 549 5.17 8.21 -26.29
CA TYR A 549 4.32 9.40 -26.43
C TYR A 549 3.08 9.36 -25.54
N GLY A 550 2.59 8.17 -25.16
CA GLY A 550 1.39 8.01 -24.32
C GLY A 550 1.67 8.03 -22.82
N ARG A 551 2.87 7.60 -22.39
CA ARG A 551 3.20 7.34 -20.98
C ARG A 551 3.06 8.57 -20.11
N ARG A 552 3.48 9.74 -20.61
CA ARG A 552 3.34 11.02 -19.87
C ARG A 552 1.88 11.36 -19.60
N LEU A 553 1.03 11.25 -20.62
CA LEU A 553 -0.41 11.51 -20.49
C LEU A 553 -1.07 10.45 -19.60
N ALA A 554 -0.71 9.18 -19.74
CA ALA A 554 -1.22 8.12 -18.88
C ALA A 554 -0.92 8.43 -17.40
N ARG A 555 0.35 8.72 -17.09
CA ARG A 555 0.80 9.05 -15.73
C ARG A 555 0.08 10.28 -15.18
N HIS A 556 -0.11 11.31 -16.01
CA HIS A 556 -0.87 12.50 -15.64
C HIS A 556 -2.31 12.21 -15.25
N LEU A 557 -3.01 11.37 -16.02
CA LEU A 557 -4.42 11.06 -15.81
C LEU A 557 -4.62 10.05 -14.67
N VAL A 558 -3.79 9.02 -14.65
CA VAL A 558 -3.92 7.89 -13.72
C VAL A 558 -3.50 8.29 -12.30
N SER A 559 -2.51 9.19 -12.13
CA SER A 559 -2.11 9.68 -10.81
C SER A 559 -3.24 10.41 -10.06
N GLN A 560 -4.24 10.91 -10.80
CA GLN A 560 -5.38 11.60 -10.19
C GLN A 560 -6.32 10.66 -9.41
N PHE A 561 -6.21 9.34 -9.59
CA PHE A 561 -6.96 8.33 -8.83
C PHE A 561 -6.25 7.92 -7.52
N SER A 562 -5.45 8.83 -6.95
CA SER A 562 -4.64 8.58 -5.76
C SER A 562 -5.48 8.23 -4.53
N ALA A 563 -6.74 8.68 -4.44
CA ALA A 563 -7.58 8.41 -3.28
C ALA A 563 -8.02 6.94 -3.17
N LEU A 564 -8.25 6.24 -4.30
CA LEU A 564 -8.67 4.84 -4.32
C LEU A 564 -8.43 4.23 -5.71
N THR A 565 -7.59 3.20 -5.84
CA THR A 565 -7.48 2.43 -7.09
C THR A 565 -7.58 0.93 -6.80
N LEU A 566 -8.72 0.31 -7.17
CA LEU A 566 -8.99 -1.11 -6.96
C LEU A 566 -8.99 -1.85 -8.29
N CYS A 567 -8.01 -2.73 -8.51
CA CYS A 567 -7.81 -3.50 -9.73
C CYS A 567 -8.47 -4.89 -9.65
N GLN A 568 -8.92 -5.38 -10.81
CA GLN A 568 -9.59 -6.68 -10.97
C GLN A 568 -8.67 -7.89 -10.90
N SER A 569 -7.38 -7.70 -11.20
CA SER A 569 -6.38 -8.76 -11.23
C SER A 569 -5.00 -8.22 -10.84
N LEU A 570 -4.08 -9.12 -10.49
CA LEU A 570 -2.66 -8.78 -10.28
C LEU A 570 -2.03 -8.21 -11.56
N GLU A 571 -2.43 -8.68 -12.73
CA GLU A 571 -1.92 -8.16 -14.00
C GLU A 571 -2.37 -6.72 -14.23
N ASP A 572 -3.64 -6.41 -13.93
CA ASP A 572 -4.16 -5.05 -13.98
C ASP A 572 -3.47 -4.14 -12.96
N LEU A 573 -3.22 -4.64 -11.75
CA LEU A 573 -2.44 -3.92 -10.73
C LEU A 573 -1.08 -3.48 -11.29
N CYS A 574 -0.28 -4.42 -11.81
CA CYS A 574 1.03 -4.10 -12.38
C CYS A 574 0.92 -3.09 -13.54
N ARG A 575 -0.09 -3.24 -14.39
CA ARG A 575 -0.32 -2.32 -15.52
C ARG A 575 -0.68 -0.91 -15.03
N PHE A 576 -1.58 -0.77 -14.08
CA PHE A 576 -1.98 0.54 -13.55
C PHE A 576 -0.84 1.21 -12.76
N GLN A 577 -0.05 0.45 -12.00
CA GLN A 577 1.16 0.95 -11.35
C GLN A 577 2.16 1.49 -12.37
N ALA A 578 2.43 0.74 -13.45
CA ALA A 578 3.30 1.19 -14.54
C ALA A 578 2.76 2.43 -15.27
N LEU A 579 1.45 2.65 -15.25
CA LEU A 579 0.81 3.86 -15.78
C LEU A 579 0.69 4.99 -14.76
N GLY A 580 1.13 4.84 -13.51
CA GLY A 580 1.18 5.91 -12.50
C GLY A 580 0.15 5.85 -11.37
N ALA A 581 -0.60 4.76 -11.21
CA ALA A 581 -1.51 4.58 -10.07
C ALA A 581 -0.75 4.04 -8.85
N THR A 582 -0.22 4.93 -8.02
CA THR A 582 0.57 4.52 -6.84
C THR A 582 -0.28 3.84 -5.77
N SER A 583 -1.53 4.25 -5.59
CA SER A 583 -2.47 3.64 -4.63
C SER A 583 -3.21 2.41 -5.17
N ALA A 584 -2.77 1.86 -6.30
CA ALA A 584 -3.39 0.67 -6.89
C ALA A 584 -3.25 -0.54 -5.98
N ARG A 585 -4.36 -1.27 -5.80
CA ARG A 585 -4.46 -2.51 -5.04
C ARG A 585 -5.22 -3.56 -5.83
N PHE A 586 -4.79 -4.81 -5.73
CA PHE A 586 -5.60 -5.93 -6.17
C PHE A 586 -6.51 -6.38 -5.03
N VAL A 587 -7.82 -6.33 -5.26
CA VAL A 587 -8.82 -6.74 -4.26
C VAL A 587 -9.85 -7.72 -4.85
N GLY A 588 -10.14 -7.62 -6.15
CA GLY A 588 -11.07 -8.50 -6.86
C GLY A 588 -12.06 -7.74 -7.73
N ASP A 589 -12.90 -8.47 -8.45
CA ASP A 589 -13.92 -7.91 -9.36
C ASP A 589 -15.17 -7.43 -8.58
N LEU A 590 -15.70 -6.24 -8.87
CA LEU A 590 -16.98 -5.77 -8.30
C LEU A 590 -18.14 -6.73 -8.55
N LYS A 591 -18.05 -7.58 -9.59
CA LYS A 591 -19.03 -8.63 -9.82
C LYS A 591 -19.23 -9.50 -8.59
N PHE A 592 -18.23 -9.68 -7.72
CA PHE A 592 -18.34 -10.42 -6.45
C PHE A 592 -19.39 -9.82 -5.50
N LEU A 593 -19.69 -8.52 -5.57
CA LEU A 593 -20.66 -7.83 -4.72
C LEU A 593 -22.13 -7.96 -5.17
N SER A 594 -22.40 -8.63 -6.30
CA SER A 594 -23.77 -8.75 -6.81
C SER A 594 -24.67 -9.52 -5.83
N SER A 595 -25.88 -9.02 -5.59
CA SER A 595 -26.86 -9.70 -4.73
C SER A 595 -27.47 -10.91 -5.42
N LYS A 596 -27.95 -11.86 -4.61
CA LYS A 596 -28.74 -13.01 -5.10
C LYS A 596 -30.07 -12.50 -5.69
N PRO A 597 -30.47 -12.96 -6.88
CA PRO A 597 -31.81 -12.72 -7.41
C PRO A 597 -32.89 -13.21 -6.43
N ALA A 598 -34.06 -12.56 -6.44
CA ALA A 598 -35.21 -13.04 -5.67
C ALA A 598 -35.67 -14.42 -6.19
N ILE A 599 -36.12 -15.26 -5.28
CA ILE A 599 -36.61 -16.62 -5.55
C ILE A 599 -38.02 -16.82 -5.00
N ASP A 600 -38.78 -17.74 -5.58
CA ASP A 600 -40.02 -18.21 -4.98
C ASP A 600 -39.74 -19.29 -3.92
N GLU A 601 -39.85 -18.90 -2.66
CA GLU A 601 -39.60 -19.75 -1.50
C GLU A 601 -40.49 -21.01 -1.47
N ASN A 602 -41.70 -20.94 -1.99
CA ASN A 602 -42.60 -22.10 -2.02
C ASN A 602 -42.09 -23.17 -2.99
N THR A 603 -41.69 -22.76 -4.19
CA THR A 603 -41.07 -23.67 -5.16
C THR A 603 -39.75 -24.23 -4.64
N LEU A 604 -38.92 -23.41 -3.96
CA LEU A 604 -37.67 -23.89 -3.36
C LEU A 604 -37.94 -24.98 -2.31
N LYS A 605 -38.91 -24.77 -1.43
CA LYS A 605 -39.29 -25.75 -0.40
C LYS A 605 -39.77 -27.06 -1.02
N ALA A 606 -40.64 -26.98 -2.04
CA ALA A 606 -41.13 -28.16 -2.75
C ALA A 606 -39.99 -28.92 -3.46
N LEU A 607 -39.09 -28.19 -4.14
CA LEU A 607 -37.92 -28.78 -4.78
C LEU A 607 -37.02 -29.49 -3.77
N LYS A 608 -36.70 -28.83 -2.64
CA LYS A 608 -35.89 -29.41 -1.55
C LYS A 608 -36.49 -30.69 -0.97
N GLN A 609 -37.81 -30.75 -0.81
CA GLN A 609 -38.51 -31.96 -0.35
C GLN A 609 -38.39 -33.11 -1.35
N THR A 610 -38.57 -32.82 -2.64
CA THR A 610 -38.47 -33.82 -3.72
C THR A 610 -37.07 -34.40 -3.87
N ILE A 611 -36.03 -33.57 -3.70
CA ILE A 611 -34.63 -34.00 -3.88
C ILE A 611 -34.01 -34.58 -2.61
N GLN A 612 -34.73 -34.58 -1.50
CA GLN A 612 -34.21 -35.04 -0.22
C GLN A 612 -33.76 -36.50 -0.29
N GLY A 613 -32.51 -36.77 0.13
CA GLY A 613 -31.92 -38.11 0.12
C GLY A 613 -31.45 -38.60 -1.25
N ARG A 614 -31.37 -37.71 -2.25
CA ARG A 614 -30.87 -38.00 -3.60
C ARG A 614 -29.52 -37.33 -3.82
N LEU A 615 -28.62 -37.96 -4.56
CA LEU A 615 -27.44 -37.28 -5.09
C LEU A 615 -27.89 -36.36 -6.23
N VAL A 616 -27.88 -35.05 -5.98
CA VAL A 616 -28.37 -34.05 -6.94
C VAL A 616 -27.28 -33.07 -7.30
N TRP A 617 -27.10 -32.86 -8.60
CA TRP A 617 -26.20 -31.84 -9.15
C TRP A 617 -26.86 -31.10 -10.30
N VAL A 618 -26.38 -29.89 -10.56
CA VAL A 618 -26.87 -29.02 -11.64
C VAL A 618 -25.79 -28.88 -12.70
N ALA A 619 -26.13 -29.06 -13.97
CA ALA A 619 -25.33 -28.62 -15.11
C ALA A 619 -25.98 -27.36 -15.71
N VAL A 620 -25.33 -26.20 -15.58
CA VAL A 620 -25.92 -24.91 -15.92
C VAL A 620 -25.21 -24.20 -17.07
N SER A 621 -25.98 -23.53 -17.91
CA SER A 621 -25.51 -22.82 -19.11
C SER A 621 -24.73 -23.70 -20.07
N THR A 622 -25.12 -24.97 -20.20
CA THR A 622 -24.49 -25.92 -21.12
C THR A 622 -24.69 -25.52 -22.59
N HIS A 623 -23.71 -25.86 -23.41
CA HIS A 623 -23.71 -25.69 -24.86
C HIS A 623 -23.68 -27.03 -25.58
N GLU A 624 -23.93 -26.99 -26.89
CA GLU A 624 -23.85 -28.14 -27.78
C GLU A 624 -22.51 -28.88 -27.62
N GLY A 625 -22.59 -30.20 -27.45
CA GLY A 625 -21.46 -31.07 -27.10
C GLY A 625 -21.32 -31.33 -25.58
N GLU A 626 -21.66 -30.37 -24.72
CA GLU A 626 -21.54 -30.55 -23.26
C GLU A 626 -22.72 -31.32 -22.65
N GLU A 627 -23.92 -31.23 -23.24
CA GLU A 627 -25.09 -31.89 -22.69
C GLU A 627 -24.97 -33.41 -22.73
N ASP A 628 -24.42 -33.97 -23.83
CA ASP A 628 -24.16 -35.40 -23.97
C ASP A 628 -23.11 -35.88 -22.96
N ILE A 629 -22.05 -35.09 -22.74
CA ILE A 629 -21.02 -35.36 -21.72
C ILE A 629 -21.63 -35.39 -20.31
N CYS A 630 -22.48 -34.40 -19.99
CA CYS A 630 -23.16 -34.34 -18.69
C CYS A 630 -24.07 -35.55 -18.49
N VAL A 631 -24.81 -35.97 -19.52
CA VAL A 631 -25.67 -37.16 -19.46
C VAL A 631 -24.85 -38.44 -19.34
N ALA A 632 -23.74 -38.58 -20.07
CA ALA A 632 -22.84 -39.72 -19.95
C ALA A 632 -22.24 -39.84 -18.54
N ALA A 633 -21.78 -38.72 -17.97
CA ALA A 633 -21.31 -38.68 -16.58
C ALA A 633 -22.44 -39.03 -15.60
N HIS A 634 -23.67 -38.57 -15.84
CA HIS A 634 -24.81 -38.90 -14.99
C HIS A 634 -25.17 -40.39 -15.03
N THR A 635 -25.12 -41.03 -16.20
CA THR A 635 -25.36 -42.47 -16.36
C THR A 635 -24.38 -43.29 -15.52
N GLN A 636 -23.10 -42.92 -15.50
CA GLN A 636 -22.09 -43.58 -14.64
C GLN A 636 -22.38 -43.39 -13.14
N ILE A 637 -22.91 -42.22 -12.74
CA ILE A 637 -23.33 -42.00 -11.34
C ILE A 637 -24.52 -42.91 -11.00
N LEU A 638 -25.47 -43.08 -11.93
CA LEU A 638 -26.65 -43.93 -11.75
C LEU A 638 -26.33 -45.42 -11.58
N GLU A 639 -25.19 -45.90 -12.11
CA GLU A 639 -24.70 -47.27 -11.88
C GLU A 639 -24.42 -47.53 -10.39
N ASN A 640 -24.00 -46.51 -9.65
CA ASN A 640 -23.65 -46.60 -8.23
C ASN A 640 -24.76 -46.07 -7.31
N ASP A 641 -25.56 -45.10 -7.77
CA ASP A 641 -26.70 -44.55 -7.05
C ASP A 641 -27.88 -44.38 -8.02
N SER A 642 -28.74 -45.40 -8.05
CA SER A 642 -29.89 -45.41 -8.95
C SER A 642 -30.88 -44.27 -8.69
N ASN A 643 -30.78 -43.55 -7.57
CA ASN A 643 -31.66 -42.46 -7.21
C ASN A 643 -31.11 -41.05 -7.53
N ALA A 644 -29.93 -40.96 -8.14
CA ALA A 644 -29.34 -39.68 -8.51
C ALA A 644 -30.24 -38.84 -9.45
N LEU A 645 -30.02 -37.52 -9.45
CA LEU A 645 -30.74 -36.55 -10.28
C LEU A 645 -29.76 -35.55 -10.91
N LEU A 646 -29.82 -35.42 -12.24
CA LEU A 646 -29.22 -34.32 -12.98
C LEU A 646 -30.28 -33.26 -13.27
N ILE A 647 -30.05 -32.03 -12.82
CA ILE A 647 -30.80 -30.86 -13.27
C ILE A 647 -30.00 -30.18 -14.39
N LEU A 648 -30.52 -30.20 -15.61
CA LEU A 648 -29.85 -29.68 -16.80
C LEU A 648 -30.48 -28.35 -17.22
N ILE A 649 -29.68 -27.30 -17.29
CA ILE A 649 -30.12 -25.94 -17.65
C ILE A 649 -29.31 -25.47 -18.88
N PRO A 650 -29.77 -25.75 -20.11
CA PRO A 650 -29.07 -25.33 -21.32
C PRO A 650 -29.03 -23.81 -21.49
N ARG A 651 -27.95 -23.28 -22.09
CA ARG A 651 -27.80 -21.84 -22.34
C ARG A 651 -28.92 -21.29 -23.23
N HIS A 652 -29.45 -22.12 -24.11
CA HIS A 652 -30.46 -21.78 -25.11
C HIS A 652 -31.73 -22.65 -24.94
N PRO A 653 -32.79 -22.15 -24.28
CA PRO A 653 -33.99 -22.94 -23.93
C PRO A 653 -34.72 -23.58 -25.10
N HIS A 654 -34.62 -23.01 -26.31
CA HIS A 654 -35.26 -23.58 -27.51
C HIS A 654 -34.76 -24.99 -27.86
N ARG A 655 -33.57 -25.39 -27.36
CA ARG A 655 -32.98 -26.73 -27.57
C ARG A 655 -33.53 -27.78 -26.61
N CYS A 656 -34.17 -27.41 -25.50
CA CYS A 656 -34.55 -28.33 -24.43
C CYS A 656 -35.47 -29.47 -24.89
N LYS A 657 -36.41 -29.20 -25.81
CA LYS A 657 -37.31 -30.24 -26.35
C LYS A 657 -36.57 -31.29 -27.19
N ALA A 658 -35.61 -30.84 -27.99
CA ALA A 658 -34.79 -31.74 -28.80
C ALA A 658 -33.87 -32.59 -27.91
N LEU A 659 -33.26 -31.99 -26.89
CA LEU A 659 -32.46 -32.69 -25.90
C LEU A 659 -33.28 -33.77 -25.16
N ALA A 660 -34.50 -33.45 -24.71
CA ALA A 660 -35.39 -34.41 -24.07
C ALA A 660 -35.69 -35.62 -24.96
N ALA A 661 -35.88 -35.40 -26.27
CA ALA A 661 -36.10 -36.48 -27.23
C ALA A 661 -34.84 -37.33 -27.45
N ASN A 662 -33.66 -36.69 -27.55
CA ASN A 662 -32.38 -37.38 -27.74
C ASN A 662 -32.03 -38.30 -26.56
N PHE A 663 -32.32 -37.87 -25.34
CA PHE A 663 -32.01 -38.63 -24.13
C PHE A 663 -33.03 -39.74 -23.81
N ALA A 664 -34.17 -39.79 -24.51
CA ALA A 664 -35.23 -40.76 -24.23
C ALA A 664 -34.79 -42.22 -24.40
N ALA A 665 -33.86 -42.49 -25.33
CA ALA A 665 -33.30 -43.83 -25.51
C ALA A 665 -32.38 -44.24 -24.34
N THR A 666 -31.65 -43.29 -23.76
CA THR A 666 -30.77 -43.49 -22.60
C THR A 666 -31.57 -43.71 -21.31
N PHE A 667 -32.73 -43.06 -21.18
CA PHE A 667 -33.60 -43.17 -20.01
C PHE A 667 -35.01 -43.67 -20.41
N PRO A 668 -35.18 -44.98 -20.69
CA PRO A 668 -36.41 -45.52 -21.27
C PRO A 668 -37.60 -45.59 -20.29
N THR A 669 -37.35 -45.42 -18.99
CA THR A 669 -38.41 -45.43 -17.98
C THR A 669 -39.34 -44.23 -18.16
N LYS A 670 -40.66 -44.47 -18.12
CA LYS A 670 -41.67 -43.41 -18.14
C LYS A 670 -41.40 -42.43 -16.99
N ASP A 671 -41.44 -41.13 -17.29
CA ASP A 671 -41.18 -40.01 -16.37
C ASP A 671 -39.72 -39.85 -15.88
N ALA A 672 -38.77 -40.59 -16.48
CA ALA A 672 -37.34 -40.42 -16.19
C ALA A 672 -36.77 -39.09 -16.69
N ILE A 673 -37.39 -38.45 -17.68
CA ILE A 673 -37.03 -37.13 -18.19
C ILE A 673 -38.17 -36.14 -17.91
N GLY A 674 -37.87 -35.12 -17.09
CA GLY A 674 -38.78 -34.04 -16.74
C GLY A 674 -38.47 -32.73 -17.47
N LEU A 675 -39.48 -31.89 -17.69
CA LEU A 675 -39.33 -30.53 -18.22
C LEU A 675 -39.95 -29.52 -17.23
N ARG A 676 -39.22 -28.44 -16.92
CA ARG A 676 -39.69 -27.40 -15.99
C ARG A 676 -41.04 -26.80 -16.40
N SER A 677 -41.25 -26.53 -17.69
CA SER A 677 -42.53 -26.02 -18.22
C SER A 677 -43.71 -26.99 -18.11
N ARG A 678 -43.46 -28.30 -17.96
CA ARG A 678 -44.48 -29.35 -17.88
C ARG A 678 -44.76 -29.79 -16.44
N ASP A 679 -43.70 -30.09 -15.70
CA ASP A 679 -43.81 -30.85 -14.44
C ASP A 679 -43.73 -29.97 -13.19
N THR A 680 -43.37 -28.69 -13.35
CA THR A 680 -43.08 -27.73 -12.27
C THR A 680 -41.88 -28.13 -11.41
N ILE A 681 -41.86 -29.33 -10.81
CA ILE A 681 -40.75 -29.92 -10.05
C ILE A 681 -40.50 -31.36 -10.54
N PRO A 682 -39.29 -31.92 -10.35
CA PRO A 682 -39.03 -33.31 -10.72
C PRO A 682 -39.92 -34.28 -9.93
N SER A 683 -40.20 -35.46 -10.49
CA SER A 683 -40.84 -36.56 -9.75
C SER A 683 -39.78 -37.45 -9.08
N PRO A 684 -40.16 -38.35 -8.16
CA PRO A 684 -39.24 -39.36 -7.62
C PRO A 684 -38.59 -40.25 -8.69
N ASN A 685 -39.25 -40.45 -9.83
CA ASN A 685 -38.74 -41.28 -10.94
C ASN A 685 -37.83 -40.49 -11.91
N THR A 686 -37.84 -39.16 -11.84
CA THR A 686 -37.08 -38.32 -12.76
C THR A 686 -35.59 -38.46 -12.51
N ARG A 687 -34.82 -38.82 -13.53
CA ARG A 687 -33.34 -38.92 -13.53
C ARG A 687 -32.69 -37.68 -14.14
N VAL A 688 -33.30 -37.13 -15.19
CA VAL A 688 -32.86 -35.87 -15.80
C VAL A 688 -34.01 -34.87 -15.80
N PHE A 689 -33.81 -33.72 -15.17
CA PHE A 689 -34.79 -32.63 -15.13
C PHE A 689 -34.26 -31.44 -15.94
N ILE A 690 -34.88 -31.17 -17.08
CA ILE A 690 -34.45 -30.12 -18.01
C ILE A 690 -35.21 -28.83 -17.73
N VAL A 691 -34.47 -27.75 -17.48
CA VAL A 691 -35.02 -26.42 -17.21
C VAL A 691 -35.10 -25.64 -18.52
N ASP A 692 -36.30 -25.54 -19.07
CA ASP A 692 -36.61 -24.87 -20.35
C ASP A 692 -37.21 -23.47 -20.18
N THR A 693 -37.06 -22.89 -18.98
CA THR A 693 -37.48 -21.53 -18.62
C THR A 693 -36.26 -20.61 -18.39
N ILE A 694 -36.47 -19.29 -18.47
CA ILE A 694 -35.39 -18.29 -18.32
C ILE A 694 -35.51 -17.62 -16.94
N GLY A 695 -34.36 -17.36 -16.31
CA GLY A 695 -34.28 -16.51 -15.12
C GLY A 695 -34.51 -17.21 -13.79
N GLU A 696 -34.57 -18.54 -13.77
CA GLU A 696 -34.81 -19.34 -12.55
C GLU A 696 -33.57 -20.08 -12.03
N THR A 697 -32.35 -19.75 -12.50
CA THR A 697 -31.11 -20.46 -12.10
C THR A 697 -30.85 -20.41 -10.60
N GLN A 698 -31.11 -19.27 -9.96
CA GLN A 698 -30.91 -19.08 -8.51
C GLN A 698 -31.69 -20.08 -7.67
N LEU A 699 -32.90 -20.47 -8.10
CA LEU A 699 -33.72 -21.48 -7.42
C LEU A 699 -32.97 -22.80 -7.25
N TYR A 700 -32.26 -23.21 -8.30
CA TYR A 700 -31.55 -24.48 -8.33
C TYR A 700 -30.25 -24.41 -7.53
N PHE A 701 -29.53 -23.28 -7.56
CA PHE A 701 -28.34 -23.08 -6.75
C PHE A 701 -28.64 -23.09 -5.24
N GLU A 702 -29.80 -22.57 -4.82
CA GLU A 702 -30.23 -22.64 -3.42
C GLU A 702 -30.72 -24.04 -3.00
N ALA A 703 -30.98 -24.93 -3.97
CA ALA A 703 -31.46 -26.29 -3.73
C ALA A 703 -30.35 -27.35 -3.71
N VAL A 704 -29.23 -27.11 -4.40
CA VAL A 704 -28.15 -28.09 -4.57
C VAL A 704 -26.83 -27.61 -4.01
N SER A 705 -25.89 -28.54 -3.84
CA SER A 705 -24.58 -28.26 -3.28
C SER A 705 -23.43 -28.41 -4.29
N VAL A 706 -23.66 -29.07 -5.43
CA VAL A 706 -22.67 -29.29 -6.49
C VAL A 706 -23.22 -28.81 -7.85
N VAL A 707 -22.46 -27.95 -8.53
CA VAL A 707 -22.84 -27.34 -9.82
C VAL A 707 -21.70 -27.48 -10.82
N PHE A 708 -21.99 -27.98 -12.01
CA PHE A 708 -21.13 -27.87 -13.18
C PHE A 708 -21.57 -26.66 -14.02
N VAL A 709 -20.63 -25.77 -14.35
CA VAL A 709 -20.89 -24.60 -15.19
C VAL A 709 -20.37 -24.85 -16.61
N GLY A 710 -21.29 -24.85 -17.57
CA GLY A 710 -21.00 -25.09 -19.00
C GLY A 710 -20.35 -23.91 -19.72
N GLY A 711 -20.26 -24.05 -21.04
CA GLY A 711 -19.40 -23.24 -21.90
C GLY A 711 -17.91 -23.43 -21.60
N SER A 712 -17.56 -24.48 -20.86
CA SER A 712 -16.26 -24.67 -20.21
C SER A 712 -15.58 -25.98 -20.62
N LEU A 713 -16.32 -26.99 -21.09
CA LEU A 713 -15.76 -28.18 -21.75
C LEU A 713 -15.66 -27.99 -23.28
N VAL A 714 -16.26 -26.93 -23.80
CA VAL A 714 -16.13 -26.46 -25.19
C VAL A 714 -15.57 -25.04 -25.22
N ASP A 715 -14.93 -24.64 -26.32
CA ASP A 715 -14.25 -23.34 -26.45
C ASP A 715 -15.23 -22.15 -26.64
N VAL A 716 -16.04 -21.92 -25.62
CA VAL A 716 -16.94 -20.75 -25.49
C VAL A 716 -16.38 -19.73 -24.50
N GLY A 717 -15.52 -20.18 -23.58
CA GLY A 717 -14.81 -19.34 -22.62
C GLY A 717 -15.41 -19.29 -21.21
N GLY A 718 -16.39 -20.15 -20.92
CA GLY A 718 -17.02 -20.31 -19.60
C GLY A 718 -18.19 -19.36 -19.36
N HIS A 719 -19.05 -19.73 -18.40
CA HIS A 719 -20.16 -18.91 -17.89
C HIS A 719 -20.01 -18.57 -16.40
N ASN A 720 -21.00 -17.86 -15.86
CA ASN A 720 -20.96 -17.27 -14.52
C ASN A 720 -20.85 -18.32 -13.41
N ILE A 721 -19.66 -18.40 -12.78
CA ILE A 721 -19.41 -19.26 -11.60
C ILE A 721 -19.76 -18.58 -10.27
N LEU A 722 -19.98 -17.27 -10.24
CA LEU A 722 -20.18 -16.53 -8.99
C LEU A 722 -21.55 -16.77 -8.36
N GLU A 723 -22.59 -16.93 -9.18
CA GLU A 723 -23.95 -17.23 -8.69
C GLU A 723 -23.99 -18.52 -7.85
N PRO A 724 -23.52 -19.69 -8.34
CA PRO A 724 -23.50 -20.89 -7.53
C PRO A 724 -22.55 -20.79 -6.32
N LEU A 725 -21.39 -20.13 -6.44
CA LEU A 725 -20.49 -19.94 -5.28
C LEU A 725 -21.14 -19.14 -4.15
N ARG A 726 -21.97 -18.13 -4.48
CA ARG A 726 -22.74 -17.38 -3.48
C ARG A 726 -23.79 -18.20 -2.76
N SER A 727 -24.32 -19.22 -3.42
CA SER A 727 -25.24 -20.17 -2.81
C SER A 727 -24.52 -21.26 -2.03
N GLY A 728 -23.19 -21.16 -1.85
CA GLY A 728 -22.39 -22.15 -1.13
C GLY A 728 -22.16 -23.43 -1.94
N CYS A 729 -22.40 -23.42 -3.26
CA CYS A 729 -22.17 -24.59 -4.09
C CYS A 729 -20.67 -24.79 -4.35
N THR A 730 -20.25 -26.05 -4.43
CA THR A 730 -19.00 -26.44 -5.08
C THR A 730 -19.20 -26.40 -6.59
N VAL A 731 -18.34 -25.65 -7.28
CA VAL A 731 -18.41 -25.42 -8.71
C VAL A 731 -17.36 -26.24 -9.45
N LEU A 732 -17.81 -27.05 -10.40
CA LEU A 732 -16.96 -27.73 -11.36
C LEU A 732 -17.01 -26.98 -12.70
N HIS A 733 -15.88 -26.92 -13.39
CA HIS A 733 -15.81 -26.32 -14.72
C HIS A 733 -14.77 -27.03 -15.60
N GLY A 734 -14.96 -27.01 -16.90
CA GLY A 734 -13.99 -27.49 -17.88
C GLY A 734 -12.79 -26.54 -18.09
N PRO A 735 -11.84 -26.89 -18.97
CA PRO A 735 -10.61 -26.13 -19.18
C PRO A 735 -10.80 -24.78 -19.90
N TYR A 736 -11.90 -24.58 -20.63
CA TYR A 736 -12.14 -23.39 -21.46
C TYR A 736 -12.79 -22.26 -20.65
N MET A 737 -12.02 -21.56 -19.82
CA MET A 737 -12.51 -20.50 -18.92
C MET A 737 -11.96 -19.09 -19.25
N SER A 738 -11.70 -18.80 -20.53
CA SER A 738 -11.06 -17.54 -20.98
C SER A 738 -11.80 -16.28 -20.52
N ASN A 739 -13.12 -16.30 -20.36
CA ASN A 739 -13.91 -15.15 -19.87
C ASN A 739 -13.85 -14.95 -18.35
N PHE A 740 -13.38 -15.95 -17.60
CA PHE A 740 -13.41 -16.00 -16.13
C PHE A 740 -12.03 -16.15 -15.49
N VAL A 741 -10.94 -16.05 -16.26
CA VAL A 741 -9.56 -16.19 -15.76
C VAL A 741 -9.27 -15.28 -14.56
N SER A 742 -9.65 -14.00 -14.62
CA SER A 742 -9.40 -13.06 -13.50
C SER A 742 -10.17 -13.43 -12.22
N ILE A 743 -11.41 -13.93 -12.38
CA ILE A 743 -12.25 -14.39 -11.28
C ILE A 743 -11.66 -15.66 -10.67
N LEU A 744 -11.23 -16.62 -11.49
CA LEU A 744 -10.58 -17.85 -11.03
C LEU A 744 -9.26 -17.54 -10.30
N SER A 745 -8.45 -16.61 -10.82
CA SER A 745 -7.23 -16.16 -10.13
C SER A 745 -7.55 -15.54 -8.77
N SER A 746 -8.61 -14.75 -8.66
CA SER A 746 -9.04 -14.15 -7.38
C SER A 746 -9.51 -15.21 -6.37
N LEU A 747 -10.11 -16.29 -6.83
CA LEU A 747 -10.59 -17.41 -6.01
C LEU A 747 -9.49 -18.40 -5.63
N SER A 748 -8.42 -18.50 -6.43
CA SER A 748 -7.33 -19.46 -6.23
C SER A 748 -6.62 -19.34 -4.88
N THR A 749 -6.66 -18.16 -4.26
CA THR A 749 -6.04 -17.88 -2.96
C THR A 749 -6.99 -18.08 -1.78
N THR A 750 -8.29 -18.23 -2.02
CA THR A 750 -9.33 -18.13 -0.97
C THR A 750 -10.34 -19.27 -0.95
N SER A 751 -10.50 -20.04 -2.04
CA SER A 751 -11.59 -21.01 -2.15
C SER A 751 -11.17 -22.39 -2.67
N SER A 752 -11.44 -23.42 -1.85
CA SER A 752 -11.34 -24.83 -2.23
C SER A 752 -12.57 -25.35 -2.99
N THR A 753 -13.58 -24.50 -3.23
CA THR A 753 -14.88 -24.91 -3.79
C THR A 753 -14.98 -24.78 -5.31
N VAL A 754 -13.90 -24.42 -6.00
CA VAL A 754 -13.84 -24.38 -7.48
C VAL A 754 -12.89 -25.46 -7.99
N ILE A 755 -13.39 -26.36 -8.84
CA ILE A 755 -12.69 -27.58 -9.24
C ILE A 755 -12.63 -27.68 -10.77
N PRO A 756 -11.42 -27.60 -11.37
CA PRO A 756 -11.25 -27.87 -12.79
C PRO A 756 -11.43 -29.38 -13.07
N VAL A 757 -12.12 -29.69 -14.16
CA VAL A 757 -12.35 -31.05 -14.65
C VAL A 757 -12.18 -31.13 -16.16
N ASP A 758 -11.96 -32.34 -16.66
CA ASP A 758 -12.10 -32.66 -18.08
C ASP A 758 -13.29 -33.61 -18.28
N GLU A 759 -13.59 -33.93 -19.54
CA GLU A 759 -14.67 -34.85 -19.90
C GLU A 759 -14.51 -36.22 -19.23
N ALA A 760 -13.30 -36.78 -19.25
CA ALA A 760 -13.03 -38.13 -18.75
C ALA A 760 -13.21 -38.26 -17.23
N HIS A 761 -12.95 -37.18 -16.48
CA HIS A 761 -12.96 -37.20 -15.02
C HIS A 761 -14.21 -36.57 -14.40
N LEU A 762 -15.11 -35.95 -15.19
CA LEU A 762 -16.31 -35.26 -14.71
C LEU A 762 -17.12 -36.12 -13.72
N SER A 763 -17.46 -37.36 -14.13
CA SER A 763 -18.21 -38.32 -13.32
C SER A 763 -17.55 -38.60 -11.97
N SER A 764 -16.27 -39.01 -11.98
CA SER A 764 -15.52 -39.35 -10.76
C SER A 764 -15.41 -38.18 -9.77
N LYS A 765 -15.24 -36.96 -10.28
CA LYS A 765 -15.14 -35.73 -9.48
C LYS A 765 -16.50 -35.34 -8.90
N LEU A 766 -17.58 -35.43 -9.68
CA LEU A 766 -18.95 -35.23 -9.21
C LEU A 766 -19.28 -36.21 -8.08
N THR A 767 -19.03 -37.51 -8.27
CA THR A 767 -19.29 -38.53 -7.24
C THR A 767 -18.53 -38.24 -5.95
N LYS A 768 -17.26 -37.82 -6.04
CA LYS A 768 -16.47 -37.44 -4.87
C LYS A 768 -17.10 -36.29 -4.10
N GLN A 769 -17.48 -35.21 -4.80
CA GLN A 769 -18.06 -34.01 -4.16
C GLN A 769 -19.44 -34.27 -3.57
N LEU A 770 -20.30 -34.98 -4.31
CA LEU A 770 -21.65 -35.33 -3.89
C LEU A 770 -21.64 -36.19 -2.61
N LYS A 771 -20.68 -37.11 -2.47
CA LYS A 771 -20.54 -37.94 -1.26
C LYS A 771 -19.87 -37.21 -0.10
N SER A 772 -18.92 -36.31 -0.34
CA SER A 772 -18.25 -35.57 0.73
C SER A 772 -19.15 -34.54 1.43
N GLN A 773 -20.11 -33.96 0.71
CA GLN A 773 -20.97 -32.90 1.25
C GLN A 773 -22.17 -33.40 2.06
N GLU A 774 -22.47 -34.71 2.08
CA GLU A 774 -23.40 -35.28 3.08
C GLU A 774 -22.91 -35.04 4.53
N ILE A 775 -21.60 -34.82 4.72
CA ILE A 775 -20.96 -34.68 6.04
C ILE A 775 -20.85 -33.21 6.51
N HIS A 776 -20.91 -32.22 5.62
CA HIS A 776 -20.71 -30.79 5.96
C HIS A 776 -21.84 -29.90 5.42
N ARG A 777 -22.88 -29.66 6.24
CA ARG A 777 -24.10 -28.91 5.88
C ARG A 777 -24.10 -27.40 6.21
N LEU A 778 -22.93 -26.79 6.36
CA LEU A 778 -22.80 -25.34 6.50
C LEU A 778 -21.68 -24.88 5.56
N VAL A 779 -21.99 -24.68 4.28
CA VAL A 779 -21.06 -24.04 3.36
C VAL A 779 -21.48 -22.57 3.26
N GLU A 780 -20.64 -21.69 3.81
CA GLU A 780 -20.78 -20.24 3.73
C GLU A 780 -20.62 -19.77 2.28
N ASP A 781 -21.14 -18.58 1.96
CA ASP A 781 -20.96 -17.94 0.65
C ASP A 781 -19.45 -17.80 0.37
N GLY A 782 -18.97 -18.56 -0.62
CA GLY A 782 -17.55 -18.68 -0.97
C GLY A 782 -16.94 -17.38 -1.54
N THR A 783 -17.75 -16.34 -1.71
CA THR A 783 -17.31 -15.02 -2.17
C THR A 783 -17.16 -14.00 -1.03
N VAL A 784 -17.64 -14.29 0.19
CA VAL A 784 -17.65 -13.37 1.34
C VAL A 784 -16.28 -12.76 1.65
N PRO A 785 -15.16 -13.51 1.71
CA PRO A 785 -13.86 -12.93 2.01
C PRO A 785 -13.46 -11.82 1.03
N ILE A 786 -13.73 -12.03 -0.27
CA ILE A 786 -13.45 -11.05 -1.32
C ILE A 786 -14.41 -9.86 -1.20
N GLN A 787 -15.70 -10.11 -0.94
CA GLN A 787 -16.66 -9.01 -0.72
C GLN A 787 -16.24 -8.11 0.45
N GLN A 788 -15.81 -8.68 1.57
CA GLN A 788 -15.34 -7.94 2.75
C GLN A 788 -14.09 -7.12 2.45
N ALA A 789 -13.14 -7.69 1.70
CA ALA A 789 -11.93 -6.97 1.29
C ALA A 789 -12.27 -5.74 0.42
N ILE A 790 -13.17 -5.88 -0.55
CA ILE A 790 -13.64 -4.76 -1.39
C ILE A 790 -14.32 -3.70 -0.52
N TRP A 791 -15.21 -4.10 0.39
CA TRP A 791 -15.89 -3.15 1.28
C TRP A 791 -14.95 -2.41 2.22
N SER A 792 -13.92 -3.07 2.75
CA SER A 792 -12.93 -2.42 3.62
C SER A 792 -12.27 -1.22 2.95
N GLU A 793 -11.87 -1.35 1.68
CA GLU A 793 -11.24 -0.25 0.93
C GLU A 793 -12.22 0.85 0.54
N VAL A 794 -13.43 0.47 0.11
CA VAL A 794 -14.50 1.42 -0.22
C VAL A 794 -14.93 2.21 1.02
N ASP A 795 -15.07 1.56 2.17
CA ASP A 795 -15.47 2.22 3.41
C ASP A 795 -14.40 3.22 3.88
N LYS A 796 -13.11 2.92 3.75
CA LYS A 796 -12.02 3.91 4.00
C LYS A 796 -12.10 5.13 3.08
N PHE A 797 -12.48 4.94 1.83
CA PHE A 797 -12.73 6.07 0.91
C PHE A 797 -13.97 6.86 1.34
N CYS A 798 -15.06 6.18 1.73
CA CYS A 798 -16.29 6.82 2.20
C CYS A 798 -16.08 7.66 3.47
N HIS A 799 -15.26 7.17 4.41
CA HIS A 799 -14.92 7.93 5.64
C HIS A 799 -14.13 9.20 5.36
N ARG A 800 -13.34 9.25 4.27
CA ARG A 800 -12.56 10.44 3.89
C ARG A 800 -13.42 11.54 3.24
N ILE A 801 -14.62 11.21 2.75
CA ILE A 801 -15.51 12.13 2.02
C ILE A 801 -16.69 12.64 2.85
N GLY A 802 -17.01 11.94 3.96
CA GLY A 802 -17.97 12.38 4.97
C GLY A 802 -17.35 13.43 5.87
#